data_AF-G5A1T3-F1
#
_entry.id   AF-G5A1T3-F1
#
_cell.length_a   1.000
_cell.length_b   1.000
_cell.length_c   1.000
_cell.angle_alpha   90.00
_cell.angle_beta   90.00
_cell.angle_gamma   90.00
#
_symmetry.space_group_name_H-M   'P 1'
#
loop_
_entity.id
_entity.type
_entity.pdbx_description
1 polymer ?
#
loop_
_entity_poly.entity_id
_entity_poly.type
_entity_poly.pdbx_seq_one_letter_code
_entity_poly.pdbx_strand_id
1 'polypeptide(L)'
;MTTLQQIEPATLKFNSHLAVSLSGNGTSFIASAGELPSELLLTQFADKRTTKKKVKKSADSNVIVEEDMVMCSQDPAAVYDGEIDVLLLFSKCVESSTLATVETWALDMHKIVEDTVRSYDGVTLTFKATMVSGSCSKSAYGTAAEVTGDDLDRAAALPGLGDVYPLDSVTSATDGFTAVISFATDETSYNEILSFENVNQIANVVNFQLSGSSENCEGGSESCIELKEDDDLFMYNPFTVTQSLNCADLENGVPVTLVGDDGTRQCFCGCPAGYEMKTKGSDKACVKVGSASTCVWSKVSGFKHQVNTKSSVCTFDHVVDKWGIPLPLPTSGYGSSKLLLLADASLDPRIRVSAVKKQDPEYYAGFLIPILSSVQSSWPLKFSEVVAKTPSAAKFDPMYSSGDDLPIHDAAKTWKDYQSNRAEAVNSIVFKDYGKYRLEMDAYDYYSSASCAGCIAILDNYRPRAATKCPSSFCDSVSGTADCGCTAELTLDNMAKANGLIQQYIDFGEQAENDGCSGNNRCDLHQFTKKNFFESKYTRYSHDESISCFDPDLVLGDILYHEKMAVNPLKKTDGTCHDVVKPVPAGQCTRCCKMSTALREFWTDYRCGSDYDARYCEGDSDQTCTFEQCLVVNGDTLATVTARIKPGIADESKKVLQQLHEEDYQTVTQVHRALECTSYYGDDGQCVYMAKLSELIETTQTLNFEGDLDLNSFVHWRFKVNGDSEKWQLWKTRRQTSAETGCHWATCEAVYDNDAVLTFSDPETKISIEAWTQCGLVRSFFFYVHLHVNSAVDVCKHFDEMWYQTSVSRLPIAAQMCAYPGSDFAELTFDFHPNVGLQYSRTQLGMKVSEVVCTGTLENRTPVEILKVTKDSPEIVTRFGVEILHAPSTEALTNFDVSCDFTYLDYSGTAHAKTCGRSFSIADCKGPQFDLPNAECEFDACAGKANAGLYEACGGKIIRSTETSTYVDSGEKECCQGCAHTKVVCTGLMDVPETDAELMRCEPAGVNGAYGNYYFPVSLLAQVTHNHAVAMLLLSGGAVAVATTLVALRRRRTAISSAQFDYDAYLPLLS
;
A
#
# COMPACT_ATOMS: atom_id res chain seq x y z
N MET A 1 -67.97 61.07 7.72
CA MET A 1 -68.17 60.29 6.49
C MET A 1 -67.47 61.05 5.38
N THR A 2 -66.25 60.63 5.09
CA THR A 2 -65.44 61.09 3.98
C THR A 2 -64.96 59.79 3.32
N THR A 3 -65.31 59.64 2.07
CA THR A 3 -65.21 58.43 1.24
C THR A 3 -63.78 57.93 1.15
N LEU A 4 -63.57 56.64 1.46
CA LEU A 4 -62.34 55.91 1.14
C LEU A 4 -62.23 55.79 -0.39
N GLN A 5 -61.10 56.21 -0.97
CA GLN A 5 -60.71 55.83 -2.33
C GLN A 5 -60.44 54.32 -2.35
N GLN A 6 -61.20 53.58 -3.17
CA GLN A 6 -60.89 52.21 -3.56
C GLN A 6 -59.61 52.22 -4.42
N ILE A 7 -58.69 51.29 -4.14
CA ILE A 7 -57.46 51.05 -4.89
C ILE A 7 -57.73 49.89 -5.87
N GLU A 8 -57.34 50.04 -7.14
CA GLU A 8 -57.63 49.09 -8.24
C GLU A 8 -56.69 47.86 -8.24
N PRO A 9 -57.18 46.64 -8.59
CA PRO A 9 -56.36 45.45 -8.85
C PRO A 9 -55.56 45.55 -10.17
N ALA A 10 -54.56 44.68 -10.36
CA ALA A 10 -53.79 44.55 -11.61
C ALA A 10 -54.70 44.12 -12.79
N THR A 11 -54.73 44.87 -13.90
CA THR A 11 -55.67 44.68 -15.04
C THR A 11 -54.93 44.65 -16.38
N LEU A 12 -55.36 43.80 -17.32
CA LEU A 12 -55.06 43.93 -18.76
C LEU A 12 -55.76 45.21 -19.26
N LYS A 13 -55.03 46.13 -19.91
CA LYS A 13 -55.60 47.41 -20.39
C LYS A 13 -55.33 47.60 -21.89
N PHE A 14 -56.37 48.05 -22.61
CA PHE A 14 -56.26 48.54 -23.97
C PHE A 14 -55.80 49.99 -23.96
N ASN A 15 -54.77 50.32 -24.73
CA ASN A 15 -54.22 51.67 -24.83
C ASN A 15 -54.69 52.32 -26.14
N SER A 16 -55.76 53.10 -26.08
CA SER A 16 -56.29 53.85 -27.22
C SER A 16 -55.47 55.08 -27.62
N HIS A 17 -54.51 55.49 -26.78
CA HIS A 17 -53.61 56.60 -27.04
C HIS A 17 -52.29 56.14 -27.70
N LEU A 18 -52.31 55.11 -28.57
CA LEU A 18 -51.13 54.73 -29.36
C LEU A 18 -50.56 55.95 -30.08
N ALA A 19 -51.38 56.79 -30.72
CA ALA A 19 -50.89 57.98 -31.42
C ALA A 19 -50.27 59.05 -30.49
N VAL A 20 -50.78 59.24 -29.26
CA VAL A 20 -50.33 60.32 -28.35
C VAL A 20 -49.15 59.90 -27.48
N SER A 21 -49.12 58.65 -26.99
CA SER A 21 -47.99 58.07 -26.25
C SER A 21 -46.74 57.87 -27.11
N LEU A 22 -46.91 57.77 -28.44
CA LEU A 22 -45.86 57.50 -29.41
C LEU A 22 -45.43 58.74 -30.22
N SER A 23 -46.19 59.83 -30.16
CA SER A 23 -45.86 61.10 -30.84
C SER A 23 -44.68 61.87 -30.23
N GLY A 24 -44.22 61.49 -29.03
CA GLY A 24 -43.17 62.21 -28.29
C GLY A 24 -41.78 61.60 -28.32
N ASN A 25 -41.65 60.29 -28.52
CA ASN A 25 -40.40 59.55 -28.50
C ASN A 25 -40.47 58.48 -29.60
N GLY A 26 -39.47 58.40 -30.49
CA GLY A 26 -39.42 57.41 -31.57
C GLY A 26 -39.45 55.95 -31.09
N THR A 27 -39.14 54.98 -31.98
CA THR A 27 -39.04 53.55 -31.63
C THR A 27 -38.37 53.39 -30.26
N SER A 28 -38.96 52.60 -29.37
CA SER A 28 -38.44 52.39 -28.01
C SER A 28 -38.61 50.95 -27.57
N PHE A 29 -37.80 50.51 -26.62
CA PHE A 29 -38.05 49.26 -25.91
C PHE A 29 -38.84 49.60 -24.65
N ILE A 30 -40.06 49.08 -24.52
CA ILE A 30 -40.80 49.16 -23.26
C ILE A 30 -40.32 47.98 -22.43
N ALA A 31 -39.58 48.26 -21.35
CA ALA A 31 -39.57 47.34 -20.22
C ALA A 31 -40.90 47.52 -19.52
N SER A 32 -41.87 46.63 -19.74
CA SER A 32 -43.02 46.62 -18.84
C SER A 32 -42.46 46.29 -17.47
N ALA A 33 -42.75 47.12 -16.47
CA ALA A 33 -42.39 46.85 -15.08
C ALA A 33 -43.09 45.58 -14.52
N GLY A 34 -43.74 44.78 -15.38
CA GLY A 34 -44.54 43.61 -15.07
C GLY A 34 -44.28 42.38 -15.97
N GLU A 35 -43.21 42.34 -16.77
CA GLU A 35 -42.81 41.14 -17.54
C GLU A 35 -41.77 40.28 -16.80
N LEU A 36 -42.07 39.94 -15.55
CA LEU A 36 -41.43 38.81 -14.90
C LEU A 36 -42.45 37.66 -14.85
N PRO A 37 -42.11 36.46 -15.37
CA PRO A 37 -42.94 35.27 -15.21
C PRO A 37 -43.25 35.02 -13.73
N SER A 38 -44.52 34.76 -13.41
CA SER A 38 -45.04 34.55 -12.05
C SER A 38 -44.63 33.25 -11.39
N GLU A 39 -43.97 32.32 -12.09
CA GLU A 39 -43.32 31.16 -11.42
C GLU A 39 -42.15 31.58 -10.50
N LEU A 40 -41.83 32.87 -10.44
CA LEU A 40 -40.87 33.47 -9.51
C LEU A 40 -41.51 34.10 -8.25
N LEU A 41 -42.83 34.07 -8.06
CA LEU A 41 -43.53 34.74 -6.96
C LEU A 41 -44.75 33.95 -6.43
N LEU A 42 -44.56 33.15 -5.37
CA LEU A 42 -45.64 32.78 -4.44
C LEU A 42 -45.22 33.08 -3.00
N THR A 43 -46.06 33.86 -2.31
CA THR A 43 -45.98 34.20 -0.88
C THR A 43 -46.61 33.12 0.01
N GLN A 44 -46.00 32.84 1.17
CA GLN A 44 -46.73 32.39 2.36
C GLN A 44 -47.27 33.58 3.14
N PHE A 45 -48.46 33.39 3.72
CA PHE A 45 -49.35 34.38 4.32
C PHE A 45 -48.78 35.27 5.42
N ALA A 46 -49.30 36.51 5.41
CA ALA A 46 -49.56 37.46 6.49
C ALA A 46 -49.13 37.07 7.91
N ASP A 47 -48.16 37.81 8.44
CA ASP A 47 -48.38 38.49 9.72
C ASP A 47 -47.47 39.72 9.87
N LYS A 48 -48.04 40.81 10.40
CA LYS A 48 -47.33 42.06 10.68
C LYS A 48 -46.12 41.81 11.57
N ARG A 49 -44.89 42.04 11.08
CA ARG A 49 -43.72 42.52 11.84
C ARG A 49 -42.51 42.75 10.94
N THR A 50 -41.87 43.91 11.08
CA THR A 50 -40.47 44.15 10.71
C THR A 50 -39.58 42.99 11.16
N THR A 51 -39.01 42.22 10.23
CA THR A 51 -38.04 41.17 10.51
C THR A 51 -36.62 41.73 10.35
N LYS A 52 -35.99 42.04 11.49
CA LYS A 52 -34.53 42.29 11.55
C LYS A 52 -33.80 40.97 11.30
N LYS A 53 -33.24 40.76 10.10
CA LYS A 53 -32.44 39.56 9.80
C LYS A 53 -30.97 39.82 10.15
N LYS A 54 -30.50 39.20 11.24
CA LYS A 54 -29.06 39.12 11.55
C LYS A 54 -28.43 38.03 10.70
N VAL A 55 -27.65 38.40 9.68
CA VAL A 55 -26.83 37.45 8.92
C VAL A 55 -25.45 37.38 9.57
N LYS A 56 -25.03 36.19 10.00
CA LYS A 56 -23.62 35.89 10.25
C LYS A 56 -23.00 35.44 8.94
N LYS A 57 -21.87 36.02 8.54
CA LYS A 57 -21.00 35.41 7.52
C LYS A 57 -19.54 35.50 7.96
N SER A 58 -18.88 34.33 7.93
CA SER A 58 -17.43 34.13 8.01
C SER A 58 -16.73 34.52 9.32
N ALA A 59 -15.67 33.78 9.64
CA ALA A 59 -15.06 33.68 10.97
C ALA A 59 -14.09 34.81 11.36
N ASP A 60 -13.85 35.84 10.52
CA ASP A 60 -12.73 36.78 10.77
C ASP A 60 -12.99 38.28 10.50
N SER A 61 -14.22 38.79 10.59
CA SER A 61 -14.43 40.26 10.57
C SER A 61 -15.49 40.76 11.55
N ASN A 62 -15.07 41.62 12.50
CA ASN A 62 -15.90 42.24 13.54
C ASN A 62 -16.59 43.55 13.10
N VAL A 63 -16.94 43.70 11.81
CA VAL A 63 -17.68 44.88 11.34
C VAL A 63 -19.10 44.48 10.97
N ILE A 64 -20.05 44.95 11.78
CA ILE A 64 -21.49 44.82 11.58
C ILE A 64 -21.93 45.91 10.60
N VAL A 65 -22.38 45.55 9.40
CA VAL A 65 -23.09 46.47 8.50
C VAL A 65 -24.59 46.16 8.63
N GLU A 66 -25.35 47.08 9.22
CA GLU A 66 -26.81 47.06 9.19
C GLU A 66 -27.28 47.75 7.90
N GLU A 67 -27.82 46.99 6.94
CA GLU A 67 -28.62 47.55 5.85
C GLU A 67 -30.10 47.41 6.19
N ASP A 68 -30.76 48.55 6.42
CA ASP A 68 -32.21 48.63 6.59
C ASP A 68 -32.92 48.36 5.25
N MET A 69 -33.29 47.10 5.01
CA MET A 69 -34.08 46.69 3.85
C MET A 69 -35.57 47.03 4.07
N VAL A 70 -36.18 47.76 3.13
CA VAL A 70 -37.62 48.09 3.12
C VAL A 70 -38.37 46.94 2.44
N MET A 71 -39.44 46.39 3.05
CA MET A 71 -40.19 45.26 2.47
C MET A 71 -41.26 45.76 1.49
N CYS A 72 -41.58 44.97 0.45
CA CYS A 72 -42.76 45.23 -0.37
C CYS A 72 -44.04 44.99 0.44
N SER A 73 -45.11 45.74 0.13
CA SER A 73 -46.46 45.40 0.56
C SER A 73 -47.29 44.92 -0.64
N GLN A 74 -48.00 43.80 -0.44
CA GLN A 74 -49.09 43.35 -1.32
C GLN A 74 -50.42 43.87 -0.79
N ASP A 75 -51.34 44.22 -1.70
CA ASP A 75 -52.75 44.30 -1.36
C ASP A 75 -53.33 42.87 -1.39
N PRO A 76 -53.80 42.31 -0.26
CA PRO A 76 -54.36 40.97 -0.21
C PRO A 76 -55.68 40.79 -0.99
N ALA A 77 -56.19 41.84 -1.66
CA ALA A 77 -57.36 41.80 -2.54
C ALA A 77 -57.05 41.89 -4.05
N ALA A 78 -55.79 41.86 -4.49
CA ALA A 78 -55.46 41.91 -5.91
C ALA A 78 -55.85 40.60 -6.65
N VAL A 79 -57.00 40.62 -7.32
CA VAL A 79 -57.46 39.60 -8.28
C VAL A 79 -57.07 40.08 -9.68
N TYR A 80 -56.37 39.28 -10.49
CA TYR A 80 -56.24 39.56 -11.92
C TYR A 80 -57.61 39.32 -12.55
N ASP A 81 -58.29 40.39 -12.95
CA ASP A 81 -59.60 40.33 -13.61
C ASP A 81 -59.56 41.29 -14.81
N GLY A 82 -60.00 40.82 -15.98
CA GLY A 82 -59.97 41.61 -17.20
C GLY A 82 -60.28 40.80 -18.46
N GLU A 83 -61.53 40.87 -18.92
CA GLU A 83 -61.95 40.45 -20.25
C GLU A 83 -61.87 41.67 -21.18
N ILE A 84 -61.04 41.60 -22.23
CA ILE A 84 -61.01 42.60 -23.30
C ILE A 84 -61.61 41.99 -24.55
N ASP A 85 -62.83 42.40 -24.86
CA ASP A 85 -63.48 42.14 -26.14
C ASP A 85 -63.12 43.25 -27.14
N VAL A 86 -62.41 42.91 -28.21
CA VAL A 86 -62.03 43.83 -29.28
C VAL A 86 -62.86 43.57 -30.53
N LEU A 87 -63.50 44.61 -31.03
CA LEU A 87 -64.20 44.57 -32.31
C LEU A 87 -63.27 45.07 -33.44
N LEU A 88 -63.04 44.21 -34.43
CA LEU A 88 -62.33 44.52 -35.65
C LEU A 88 -63.32 45.04 -36.70
N LEU A 89 -63.23 46.33 -37.05
CA LEU A 89 -64.08 46.98 -38.04
C LEU A 89 -63.36 47.10 -39.38
N PHE A 90 -63.80 46.38 -40.41
CA PHE A 90 -63.16 46.41 -41.72
C PHE A 90 -64.00 47.20 -42.73
N SER A 91 -63.35 47.97 -43.60
CA SER A 91 -64.00 48.37 -44.86
C SER A 91 -64.33 47.13 -45.69
N LYS A 92 -65.52 47.07 -46.32
CA LYS A 92 -65.84 46.01 -47.30
C LYS A 92 -64.85 45.92 -48.45
N CYS A 93 -64.08 46.98 -48.70
CA CYS A 93 -63.11 47.08 -49.79
C CYS A 93 -61.73 46.48 -49.42
N VAL A 94 -61.54 45.99 -48.18
CA VAL A 94 -60.30 45.34 -47.75
C VAL A 94 -60.11 44.02 -48.53
N GLU A 95 -58.90 43.82 -49.06
CA GLU A 95 -58.52 42.63 -49.82
C GLU A 95 -58.40 41.39 -48.91
N SER A 96 -58.62 40.19 -49.46
CA SER A 96 -58.46 38.93 -48.70
C SER A 96 -57.06 38.73 -48.14
N SER A 97 -56.02 39.20 -48.84
CA SER A 97 -54.62 39.17 -48.37
C SER A 97 -54.40 40.03 -47.13
N THR A 98 -55.00 41.22 -47.10
CA THR A 98 -54.95 42.12 -45.95
C THR A 98 -55.72 41.53 -44.77
N LEU A 99 -56.91 40.96 -44.99
CA LEU A 99 -57.67 40.27 -43.94
C LEU A 99 -56.87 39.10 -43.32
N ALA A 100 -56.18 38.30 -44.14
CA ALA A 100 -55.31 37.22 -43.65
C ALA A 100 -54.09 37.75 -42.87
N THR A 101 -53.58 38.92 -43.25
CA THR A 101 -52.49 39.60 -42.52
C THR A 101 -52.95 40.08 -41.15
N VAL A 102 -54.15 40.67 -41.07
CA VAL A 102 -54.79 41.08 -39.80
C VAL A 102 -55.12 39.86 -38.93
N GLU A 103 -55.56 38.75 -39.52
CA GLU A 103 -55.80 37.49 -38.79
C GLU A 103 -54.51 36.99 -38.11
N THR A 104 -53.41 36.98 -38.85
CA THR A 104 -52.09 36.58 -38.32
C THR A 104 -51.67 37.50 -37.17
N TRP A 105 -51.85 38.82 -37.33
CA TRP A 105 -51.56 39.80 -36.28
C TRP A 105 -52.43 39.58 -35.02
N ALA A 106 -53.74 39.33 -35.19
CA ALA A 106 -54.66 39.11 -34.09
C ALA A 106 -54.30 37.85 -33.29
N LEU A 107 -53.95 36.76 -33.98
CA LEU A 107 -53.46 35.53 -33.37
C LEU A 107 -52.14 35.75 -32.61
N ASP A 108 -51.22 36.54 -33.17
CA ASP A 108 -49.97 36.91 -32.49
C ASP A 108 -50.25 37.76 -31.25
N MET A 109 -51.16 38.74 -31.29
CA MET A 109 -51.55 39.53 -30.12
C MET A 109 -52.17 38.66 -29.02
N HIS A 110 -53.03 37.70 -29.39
CA HIS A 110 -53.57 36.71 -28.46
C HIS A 110 -52.44 35.94 -27.78
N LYS A 111 -51.49 35.42 -28.56
CA LYS A 111 -50.32 34.69 -28.03
C LYS A 111 -49.44 35.57 -27.14
N ILE A 112 -49.22 36.83 -27.50
CA ILE A 112 -48.42 37.79 -26.71
C ILE A 112 -49.08 38.04 -25.36
N VAL A 113 -50.40 38.27 -25.33
CA VAL A 113 -51.15 38.44 -24.08
C VAL A 113 -51.09 37.15 -23.27
N GLU A 114 -51.33 36.00 -23.89
CA GLU A 114 -51.27 34.68 -23.24
C GLU A 114 -49.89 34.40 -22.63
N ASP A 115 -48.80 34.57 -23.38
CA ASP A 115 -47.41 34.39 -22.90
C ASP A 115 -47.06 35.34 -21.73
N THR A 116 -47.72 36.50 -21.66
CA THR A 116 -47.48 37.52 -20.60
C THR A 116 -48.23 37.23 -19.30
N VAL A 117 -49.41 36.59 -19.35
CA VAL A 117 -50.31 36.39 -18.18
C VAL A 117 -50.53 34.93 -17.76
N ARG A 118 -49.83 33.98 -18.41
CA ARG A 118 -50.07 32.52 -18.48
C ARG A 118 -50.20 31.71 -17.18
N SER A 119 -50.23 32.32 -15.99
CA SER A 119 -50.37 31.63 -14.69
C SER A 119 -51.62 32.02 -13.89
N TYR A 120 -52.46 32.93 -14.38
CA TYR A 120 -53.58 33.49 -13.61
C TYR A 120 -54.94 33.20 -14.27
N ASP A 121 -55.85 32.57 -13.54
CA ASP A 121 -57.25 32.41 -13.96
C ASP A 121 -57.95 33.78 -14.00
N GLY A 122 -58.60 34.14 -15.13
CA GLY A 122 -59.50 35.31 -15.22
C GLY A 122 -59.14 36.42 -16.22
N VAL A 123 -58.10 36.27 -17.06
CA VAL A 123 -57.77 37.24 -18.13
C VAL A 123 -58.06 36.64 -19.50
N THR A 124 -58.81 37.33 -20.36
CA THR A 124 -59.18 36.84 -21.70
C THR A 124 -59.18 37.97 -22.73
N LEU A 125 -58.53 37.76 -23.88
CA LEU A 125 -58.57 38.65 -25.04
C LEU A 125 -59.38 37.97 -26.15
N THR A 126 -60.50 38.58 -26.53
CA THR A 126 -61.40 38.02 -27.54
C THR A 126 -61.54 39.00 -28.70
N PHE A 127 -61.38 38.51 -29.93
CA PHE A 127 -61.66 39.28 -31.14
C PHE A 127 -63.05 38.92 -31.69
N LYS A 128 -63.75 39.90 -32.25
CA LYS A 128 -64.92 39.72 -33.12
C LYS A 128 -64.79 40.67 -34.30
N ALA A 129 -65.44 40.39 -35.42
CA ALA A 129 -65.27 41.20 -36.62
C ALA A 129 -66.60 41.59 -37.29
N THR A 130 -66.58 42.72 -37.99
CA THR A 130 -67.69 43.18 -38.84
C THR A 130 -67.16 44.07 -39.96
N MET A 131 -68.03 44.44 -40.91
CA MET A 131 -67.68 45.29 -42.04
C MET A 131 -68.55 46.54 -42.13
N VAL A 132 -67.97 47.62 -42.63
CA VAL A 132 -68.63 48.89 -42.99
C VAL A 132 -68.61 49.09 -44.51
N SER A 133 -69.49 49.96 -44.99
CA SER A 133 -69.57 50.34 -46.41
C SER A 133 -68.31 51.08 -46.86
N GLY A 134 -68.04 51.05 -48.16
CA GLY A 134 -66.88 51.70 -48.77
C GLY A 134 -67.09 51.94 -50.25
N SER A 135 -66.34 52.87 -50.83
CA SER A 135 -66.48 53.25 -52.25
C SER A 135 -65.64 52.41 -53.20
N CYS A 136 -64.70 51.62 -52.66
CA CYS A 136 -63.93 50.57 -53.35
C CYS A 136 -63.30 51.04 -54.68
N SER A 137 -62.55 52.14 -54.61
CA SER A 137 -61.94 52.81 -55.78
C SER A 137 -60.93 51.95 -56.55
N LYS A 138 -60.44 50.85 -55.95
CA LYS A 138 -59.58 49.84 -56.59
C LYS A 138 -60.35 48.51 -56.72
N SER A 139 -60.40 48.02 -57.95
CA SER A 139 -61.33 47.01 -58.47
C SER A 139 -61.03 45.56 -58.03
N ALA A 140 -61.81 45.02 -57.10
CA ALA A 140 -62.01 43.56 -56.97
C ALA A 140 -63.39 43.15 -56.40
N TYR A 141 -64.10 44.02 -55.66
CA TYR A 141 -65.30 43.62 -54.89
C TYR A 141 -66.48 44.59 -55.06
N GLY A 142 -67.14 44.56 -56.22
CA GLY A 142 -68.42 45.23 -56.48
C GLY A 142 -68.42 46.77 -56.41
N THR A 143 -69.33 47.41 -57.15
CA THR A 143 -69.49 48.89 -57.13
C THR A 143 -70.56 49.36 -56.13
N ALA A 144 -71.16 48.42 -55.38
CA ALA A 144 -72.18 48.74 -54.40
C ALA A 144 -71.52 49.18 -53.09
N ALA A 145 -71.92 50.35 -52.59
CA ALA A 145 -71.37 50.90 -51.35
C ALA A 145 -71.72 50.01 -50.14
N GLU A 146 -72.92 49.41 -50.11
CA GLU A 146 -73.42 48.63 -48.96
C GLU A 146 -72.72 47.27 -48.79
N VAL A 147 -72.63 46.80 -47.54
CA VAL A 147 -72.07 45.50 -47.14
C VAL A 147 -73.01 44.35 -47.54
N THR A 148 -72.48 43.31 -48.18
CA THR A 148 -73.26 42.12 -48.59
C THR A 148 -72.94 40.88 -47.75
N GLY A 149 -73.77 39.83 -47.86
CA GLY A 149 -73.50 38.55 -47.18
C GLY A 149 -72.16 37.92 -47.60
N ASP A 150 -71.82 38.00 -48.89
CA ASP A 150 -70.54 37.50 -49.42
C ASP A 150 -69.33 38.28 -48.86
N ASP A 151 -69.52 39.56 -48.52
CA ASP A 151 -68.46 40.36 -47.87
C ASP A 151 -68.20 39.86 -46.44
N LEU A 152 -69.25 39.56 -45.67
CA LEU A 152 -69.12 38.99 -44.31
C LEU A 152 -68.58 37.57 -44.33
N ASP A 153 -68.98 36.72 -45.29
CA ASP A 153 -68.46 35.36 -45.44
C ASP A 153 -66.94 35.35 -45.70
N ARG A 154 -66.41 36.40 -46.34
CA ARG A 154 -64.97 36.56 -46.61
C ARG A 154 -64.15 36.78 -45.33
N ALA A 155 -64.68 37.55 -44.37
CA ALA A 155 -64.07 37.65 -43.04
C ALA A 155 -64.32 36.40 -42.21
N ALA A 156 -65.52 35.79 -42.30
CA ALA A 156 -65.87 34.59 -41.53
C ALA A 156 -65.05 33.35 -41.93
N ALA A 157 -64.48 33.34 -43.14
CA ALA A 157 -63.55 32.32 -43.59
C ALA A 157 -62.20 32.32 -42.83
N LEU A 158 -61.92 33.37 -42.05
CA LEU A 158 -60.69 33.56 -41.28
C LEU A 158 -61.01 33.49 -39.78
N PRO A 159 -60.97 32.30 -39.16
CA PRO A 159 -61.44 32.10 -37.79
C PRO A 159 -60.63 32.88 -36.74
N GLY A 160 -59.38 33.28 -37.03
CA GLY A 160 -58.56 34.07 -36.12
C GLY A 160 -59.02 35.52 -35.95
N LEU A 161 -59.95 36.00 -36.80
CA LEU A 161 -60.61 37.30 -36.64
C LEU A 161 -61.79 37.24 -35.64
N GLY A 162 -62.13 36.04 -35.16
CA GLY A 162 -63.25 35.79 -34.27
C GLY A 162 -64.60 35.76 -34.98
N ASP A 163 -65.69 35.79 -34.20
CA ASP A 163 -67.04 35.68 -34.76
C ASP A 163 -67.40 36.92 -35.60
N VAL A 164 -67.96 36.69 -36.79
CA VAL A 164 -68.31 37.75 -37.76
C VAL A 164 -69.81 38.02 -37.78
N TYR A 165 -70.20 39.30 -37.66
CA TYR A 165 -71.61 39.71 -37.60
C TYR A 165 -71.93 40.88 -38.54
N PRO A 166 -73.20 41.03 -38.98
CA PRO A 166 -73.66 42.24 -39.65
C PRO A 166 -73.58 43.45 -38.70
N LEU A 167 -73.16 44.62 -39.22
CA LEU A 167 -72.94 45.85 -38.44
C LEU A 167 -74.16 46.24 -37.59
N ASP A 168 -75.37 46.11 -38.13
CA ASP A 168 -76.63 46.42 -37.43
C ASP A 168 -76.82 45.55 -36.18
N SER A 169 -76.36 44.29 -36.20
CA SER A 169 -76.46 43.39 -35.05
C SER A 169 -75.50 43.79 -33.93
N VAL A 170 -74.38 44.42 -34.29
CA VAL A 170 -73.36 44.92 -33.36
C VAL A 170 -73.82 46.22 -32.67
N THR A 171 -74.48 47.13 -33.40
CA THR A 171 -74.99 48.41 -32.85
C THR A 171 -76.05 48.26 -31.74
N SER A 172 -76.70 47.10 -31.67
CA SER A 172 -77.68 46.76 -30.63
C SER A 172 -77.11 46.04 -29.40
N ALA A 173 -75.82 45.67 -29.40
CA ALA A 173 -75.19 44.78 -28.42
C ALA A 173 -74.06 45.44 -27.60
N THR A 174 -74.08 46.77 -27.47
CA THR A 174 -72.98 47.60 -26.96
C THR A 174 -72.62 47.47 -25.48
N ASP A 175 -73.25 46.57 -24.73
CA ASP A 175 -72.82 46.24 -23.36
C ASP A 175 -71.62 45.26 -23.30
N GLY A 176 -71.04 44.86 -24.45
CA GLY A 176 -70.07 43.75 -24.51
C GLY A 176 -68.72 43.97 -25.22
N PHE A 177 -68.35 45.18 -25.67
CA PHE A 177 -67.04 45.42 -26.30
C PHE A 177 -66.21 46.44 -25.54
N THR A 178 -64.93 46.12 -25.30
CA THR A 178 -63.99 46.93 -24.53
C THR A 178 -63.19 47.90 -25.40
N ALA A 179 -62.97 47.56 -26.69
CA ALA A 179 -62.24 48.39 -27.65
C ALA A 179 -62.62 48.11 -29.11
N VAL A 180 -62.32 49.04 -30.01
CA VAL A 180 -62.45 48.90 -31.47
C VAL A 180 -61.10 49.13 -32.14
N ILE A 181 -60.78 48.28 -33.12
CA ILE A 181 -59.68 48.50 -34.05
C ILE A 181 -60.26 48.49 -35.45
N SER A 182 -60.08 49.57 -36.19
CA SER A 182 -60.69 49.72 -37.52
C SER A 182 -59.67 49.79 -38.64
N PHE A 183 -60.06 49.36 -39.84
CA PHE A 183 -59.23 49.32 -41.05
C PHE A 183 -60.00 49.96 -42.21
N ALA A 184 -59.71 51.24 -42.45
CA ALA A 184 -60.33 52.04 -43.49
C ALA A 184 -59.53 52.01 -44.81
N THR A 185 -60.24 52.03 -45.94
CA THR A 185 -59.65 52.04 -47.29
C THR A 185 -59.95 53.31 -48.07
N ASP A 186 -60.90 54.12 -47.62
CA ASP A 186 -61.33 55.36 -48.27
C ASP A 186 -62.12 56.26 -47.31
N GLU A 187 -62.45 57.48 -47.75
CA GLU A 187 -63.21 58.47 -46.97
C GLU A 187 -64.55 57.93 -46.48
N THR A 188 -65.25 57.18 -47.34
CA THR A 188 -66.58 56.64 -47.06
C THR A 188 -66.54 55.64 -45.91
N SER A 189 -65.62 54.67 -45.99
CA SER A 189 -65.42 53.68 -44.93
C SER A 189 -64.92 54.32 -43.63
N TYR A 190 -64.01 55.29 -43.70
CA TYR A 190 -63.53 56.01 -42.51
C TYR A 190 -64.65 56.82 -41.82
N ASN A 191 -65.49 57.51 -42.58
CA ASN A 191 -66.62 58.26 -42.03
C ASN A 191 -67.69 57.34 -41.42
N GLU A 192 -67.93 56.16 -42.00
CA GLU A 192 -68.82 55.16 -41.41
C GLU A 192 -68.26 54.58 -40.11
N ILE A 193 -66.95 54.30 -40.05
CA ILE A 193 -66.24 53.92 -38.81
C ILE A 193 -66.43 55.00 -37.75
N LEU A 194 -66.12 56.27 -38.05
CA LEU A 194 -66.26 57.37 -37.10
C LEU A 194 -67.72 57.58 -36.66
N SER A 195 -68.68 57.38 -37.55
CA SER A 195 -70.10 57.42 -37.21
C SER A 195 -70.46 56.29 -36.25
N PHE A 196 -70.01 55.07 -36.52
CA PHE A 196 -70.19 53.92 -35.63
C PHE A 196 -69.55 54.17 -34.25
N GLU A 197 -68.30 54.63 -34.19
CA GLU A 197 -67.58 54.90 -32.94
C GLU A 197 -68.30 55.97 -32.10
N ASN A 198 -68.73 57.07 -32.74
CA ASN A 198 -69.43 58.17 -32.07
C ASN A 198 -70.83 57.79 -31.59
N VAL A 199 -71.61 57.08 -32.42
CA VAL A 199 -72.97 56.64 -32.05
C VAL A 199 -72.93 55.68 -30.85
N ASN A 200 -71.91 54.82 -30.80
CA ASN A 200 -71.77 53.82 -29.75
C ASN A 200 -70.91 54.28 -28.55
N GLN A 201 -70.41 55.53 -28.54
CA GLN A 201 -69.62 56.14 -27.46
C GLN A 201 -68.40 55.30 -27.02
N ILE A 202 -67.71 54.67 -27.97
CA ILE A 202 -66.58 53.78 -27.67
C ILE A 202 -65.35 54.64 -27.34
N ALA A 203 -64.86 54.55 -26.11
CA ALA A 203 -63.73 55.37 -25.64
C ALA A 203 -62.35 54.82 -26.08
N ASN A 204 -62.28 53.54 -26.41
CA ASN A 204 -61.04 52.83 -26.71
C ASN A 204 -60.98 52.46 -28.20
N VAL A 205 -60.47 53.36 -29.05
CA VAL A 205 -60.45 53.16 -30.52
C VAL A 205 -59.06 53.34 -31.10
N VAL A 206 -58.71 52.55 -32.12
CA VAL A 206 -57.50 52.68 -32.92
C VAL A 206 -57.86 52.51 -34.39
N ASN A 207 -57.60 53.53 -35.21
CA ASN A 207 -58.04 53.53 -36.60
C ASN A 207 -56.84 53.45 -37.54
N PHE A 208 -56.78 52.41 -38.36
CA PHE A 208 -55.75 52.21 -39.38
C PHE A 208 -56.29 52.58 -40.77
N GLN A 209 -55.47 53.30 -41.54
CA GLN A 209 -55.73 53.61 -42.95
C GLN A 209 -54.77 52.81 -43.84
N LEU A 210 -55.33 52.01 -44.76
CA LEU A 210 -54.56 51.19 -45.70
C LEU A 210 -54.08 52.02 -46.92
N SER A 211 -52.92 51.66 -47.47
CA SER A 211 -52.21 52.48 -48.46
C SER A 211 -52.94 52.65 -49.80
N GLY A 212 -52.85 53.86 -50.37
CA GLY A 212 -53.46 54.23 -51.65
C GLY A 212 -54.90 54.75 -51.57
N SER A 213 -55.29 55.22 -50.39
CA SER A 213 -56.51 55.96 -50.10
C SER A 213 -56.19 57.46 -50.12
N SER A 214 -56.89 58.24 -50.95
CA SER A 214 -56.61 59.68 -51.10
C SER A 214 -56.94 60.46 -49.80
N GLU A 215 -55.98 61.28 -49.34
CA GLU A 215 -56.08 62.46 -48.44
C GLU A 215 -57.17 62.46 -47.33
N ASN A 216 -57.18 61.51 -46.39
CA ASN A 216 -58.15 61.53 -45.28
C ASN A 216 -57.59 61.44 -43.85
N CYS A 217 -56.27 61.43 -43.67
CA CYS A 217 -55.64 61.61 -42.34
C CYS A 217 -55.43 63.09 -41.95
N GLU A 218 -55.68 64.05 -42.85
CA GLU A 218 -55.46 65.48 -42.56
C GLU A 218 -56.75 66.17 -42.09
N GLY A 219 -57.11 66.01 -40.81
CA GLY A 219 -58.30 66.72 -40.31
C GLY A 219 -58.81 66.39 -38.90
N GLY A 220 -57.99 65.83 -38.01
CA GLY A 220 -58.38 65.64 -36.61
C GLY A 220 -57.27 64.95 -35.82
N SER A 221 -56.64 65.68 -34.91
CA SER A 221 -55.62 65.14 -34.00
C SER A 221 -56.26 64.12 -33.06
N GLU A 222 -55.85 62.85 -33.17
CA GLU A 222 -55.48 61.93 -32.05
C GLU A 222 -55.68 60.41 -32.34
N SER A 223 -56.29 59.95 -33.45
CA SER A 223 -56.70 58.53 -33.54
C SER A 223 -56.47 57.75 -34.85
N CYS A 224 -55.88 58.32 -35.93
CA CYS A 224 -55.71 57.62 -37.21
C CYS A 224 -54.23 57.36 -37.58
N ILE A 225 -53.90 56.13 -38.02
CA ILE A 225 -52.56 55.63 -38.32
C ILE A 225 -52.52 55.09 -39.77
N GLU A 226 -51.68 55.67 -40.63
CA GLU A 226 -51.48 55.18 -42.00
C GLU A 226 -50.50 53.98 -42.04
N LEU A 227 -50.89 52.90 -42.70
CA LEU A 227 -50.04 51.73 -42.98
C LEU A 227 -49.54 51.82 -44.43
N LYS A 228 -48.22 51.82 -44.66
CA LYS A 228 -47.65 51.88 -46.03
C LYS A 228 -47.75 50.52 -46.70
N GLU A 229 -47.48 49.47 -45.95
CA GLU A 229 -47.70 48.07 -46.33
C GLU A 229 -48.58 47.37 -45.27
N ASP A 230 -49.32 46.34 -45.66
CA ASP A 230 -50.20 45.61 -44.74
C ASP A 230 -49.43 45.00 -43.55
N ASP A 231 -48.18 44.58 -43.79
CA ASP A 231 -47.29 43.99 -42.78
C ASP A 231 -46.78 45.01 -41.75
N ASP A 232 -46.96 46.32 -41.98
CA ASP A 232 -46.62 47.37 -41.02
C ASP A 232 -47.46 47.28 -39.74
N LEU A 233 -48.61 46.60 -39.79
CA LEU A 233 -49.48 46.37 -38.63
C LEU A 233 -48.74 45.69 -37.46
N PHE A 234 -47.75 44.84 -37.75
CA PHE A 234 -46.96 44.13 -36.74
C PHE A 234 -46.03 45.04 -35.92
N MET A 235 -45.88 46.30 -36.31
CA MET A 235 -45.15 47.31 -35.52
C MET A 235 -45.95 47.79 -34.30
N TYR A 236 -47.27 47.56 -34.24
CA TYR A 236 -48.17 48.09 -33.22
C TYR A 236 -48.68 47.01 -32.28
N ASN A 237 -48.67 47.32 -30.98
CA ASN A 237 -49.29 46.50 -29.93
C ASN A 237 -50.13 47.41 -29.00
N PRO A 238 -51.47 47.32 -29.04
CA PRO A 238 -52.35 48.17 -28.25
C PRO A 238 -52.59 47.69 -26.82
N PHE A 239 -52.03 46.56 -26.39
CA PHE A 239 -52.31 45.93 -25.10
C PHE A 239 -51.18 46.13 -24.09
N THR A 240 -51.52 46.43 -22.83
CA THR A 240 -50.55 46.60 -21.72
C THR A 240 -51.01 45.91 -20.44
N VAL A 241 -50.08 45.43 -19.61
CA VAL A 241 -50.34 44.78 -18.32
C VAL A 241 -49.69 45.59 -17.19
N THR A 242 -50.42 45.87 -16.10
CA THR A 242 -49.91 46.61 -14.93
C THR A 242 -49.99 45.74 -13.67
N GLN A 243 -48.88 45.54 -12.93
CA GLN A 243 -48.80 44.69 -11.72
C GLN A 243 -48.98 45.48 -10.40
N SER A 244 -49.53 44.84 -9.35
CA SER A 244 -49.89 45.43 -8.04
C SER A 244 -48.96 45.04 -6.88
N LEU A 245 -47.66 45.37 -6.97
CA LEU A 245 -46.73 45.35 -5.84
C LEU A 245 -46.30 46.79 -5.53
N ASN A 246 -46.40 47.25 -4.27
CA ASN A 246 -46.07 48.63 -3.90
C ASN A 246 -44.98 48.74 -2.81
N CYS A 247 -44.37 49.92 -2.76
CA CYS A 247 -43.28 50.26 -1.85
C CYS A 247 -43.68 51.45 -0.96
N ALA A 248 -44.67 51.23 -0.10
CA ALA A 248 -45.30 52.29 0.69
C ALA A 248 -44.31 53.09 1.56
N ASP A 249 -43.24 52.44 2.04
CA ASP A 249 -42.23 53.03 2.91
C ASP A 249 -40.95 53.53 2.15
N LEU A 250 -41.00 53.57 0.81
CA LEU A 250 -39.93 54.10 -0.06
C LEU A 250 -40.52 54.94 -1.20
N GLU A 251 -40.49 56.27 -1.07
CA GLU A 251 -41.02 57.22 -2.06
C GLU A 251 -40.31 57.02 -3.42
N ASN A 252 -41.06 56.75 -4.50
CA ASN A 252 -40.55 56.36 -5.82
C ASN A 252 -39.77 55.02 -5.87
N GLY A 253 -39.96 54.15 -4.87
CA GLY A 253 -39.38 52.81 -4.82
C GLY A 253 -40.09 51.80 -5.72
N VAL A 254 -39.35 50.79 -6.15
CA VAL A 254 -39.86 49.65 -6.93
C VAL A 254 -39.60 48.32 -6.21
N PRO A 255 -40.49 47.32 -6.36
CA PRO A 255 -40.29 45.98 -5.81
C PRO A 255 -39.07 45.27 -6.43
N VAL A 256 -38.29 44.57 -5.61
CA VAL A 256 -37.07 43.82 -5.96
C VAL A 256 -37.06 42.51 -5.16
N THR A 257 -36.86 41.38 -5.84
CA THR A 257 -36.88 40.05 -5.21
C THR A 257 -35.47 39.57 -4.86
N LEU A 258 -35.24 39.18 -3.61
CA LEU A 258 -33.99 38.56 -3.12
C LEU A 258 -34.24 37.11 -2.68
N VAL A 259 -33.33 36.20 -3.00
CA VAL A 259 -33.40 34.80 -2.51
C VAL A 259 -32.56 34.68 -1.24
N GLY A 260 -33.18 34.28 -0.13
CA GLY A 260 -32.49 33.98 1.12
C GLY A 260 -31.67 32.68 1.03
N ASP A 261 -30.74 32.51 1.97
CA ASP A 261 -29.84 31.33 2.05
C ASP A 261 -30.57 29.97 2.17
N ASP A 262 -31.87 29.97 2.46
CA ASP A 262 -32.76 28.81 2.54
C ASP A 262 -33.55 28.54 1.23
N GLY A 263 -33.25 29.28 0.17
CA GLY A 263 -33.96 29.19 -1.12
C GLY A 263 -35.30 29.91 -1.14
N THR A 264 -35.71 30.56 -0.04
CA THR A 264 -36.97 31.31 0.02
C THR A 264 -36.79 32.72 -0.55
N ARG A 265 -37.69 33.12 -1.46
CA ARG A 265 -37.63 34.42 -2.14
C ARG A 265 -38.45 35.46 -1.36
N GLN A 266 -37.84 36.61 -1.05
CA GLN A 266 -38.45 37.72 -0.30
C GLN A 266 -38.47 38.98 -1.16
N CYS A 267 -39.58 39.75 -1.11
CA CYS A 267 -39.74 40.99 -1.85
C CYS A 267 -39.33 42.20 -0.98
N PHE A 268 -38.43 43.03 -1.50
CA PHE A 268 -37.95 44.27 -0.92
C PHE A 268 -38.16 45.46 -1.85
N CYS A 269 -38.06 46.68 -1.34
CA CYS A 269 -38.20 47.91 -2.10
C CYS A 269 -36.83 48.54 -2.36
N GLY A 270 -36.48 48.66 -3.64
CA GLY A 270 -35.26 49.31 -4.13
C GLY A 270 -35.59 50.54 -4.98
N CYS A 271 -34.58 51.26 -5.46
CA CYS A 271 -34.81 52.38 -6.37
C CYS A 271 -34.78 51.94 -7.84
N PRO A 272 -35.66 52.50 -8.69
CA PRO A 272 -35.67 52.20 -10.12
C PRO A 272 -34.34 52.55 -10.77
N ALA A 273 -34.01 51.91 -11.89
CA ALA A 273 -32.76 52.14 -12.60
C ALA A 273 -32.58 53.63 -12.96
N GLY A 274 -31.39 54.17 -12.65
CA GLY A 274 -31.11 55.60 -12.72
C GLY A 274 -31.81 56.43 -11.65
N TYR A 275 -32.13 55.85 -10.49
CA TYR A 275 -32.49 56.56 -9.26
C TYR A 275 -31.71 55.94 -8.10
N GLU A 276 -31.20 56.76 -7.20
CA GLU A 276 -30.50 56.32 -5.98
C GLU A 276 -31.34 56.61 -4.73
N MET A 277 -31.27 55.71 -3.75
CA MET A 277 -31.97 55.89 -2.48
C MET A 277 -31.28 56.97 -1.65
N LYS A 278 -32.00 58.06 -1.37
CA LYS A 278 -31.54 59.13 -0.50
C LYS A 278 -32.50 59.30 0.68
N THR A 279 -31.92 59.59 1.83
CA THR A 279 -32.68 59.90 3.03
C THR A 279 -33.23 61.31 2.93
N LYS A 280 -34.55 61.46 3.07
CA LYS A 280 -35.26 62.75 3.00
C LYS A 280 -35.99 62.93 4.34
N GLY A 281 -35.26 63.38 5.36
CA GLY A 281 -35.79 63.49 6.73
C GLY A 281 -35.87 62.13 7.43
N SER A 282 -37.06 61.73 7.89
CA SER A 282 -37.33 60.40 8.47
C SER A 282 -37.64 59.32 7.42
N ASP A 283 -37.90 59.72 6.17
CA ASP A 283 -38.39 58.86 5.10
C ASP A 283 -37.30 58.63 4.05
N LYS A 284 -37.41 57.52 3.29
CA LYS A 284 -36.49 57.18 2.20
C LYS A 284 -37.14 57.49 0.85
N ALA A 285 -36.38 58.07 -0.07
CA ALA A 285 -36.85 58.41 -1.41
C ALA A 285 -35.84 58.05 -2.49
N CYS A 286 -36.32 57.60 -3.64
CA CYS A 286 -35.51 57.34 -4.83
C CYS A 286 -35.39 58.61 -5.67
N VAL A 287 -34.15 59.07 -5.89
CA VAL A 287 -33.83 60.34 -6.56
C VAL A 287 -33.08 60.08 -7.85
N LYS A 288 -33.54 60.67 -8.96
CA LYS A 288 -33.04 60.43 -10.32
C LYS A 288 -31.55 60.75 -10.47
N VAL A 289 -30.80 59.83 -11.08
CA VAL A 289 -29.40 59.90 -11.46
C VAL A 289 -29.29 59.59 -12.96
N GLY A 290 -29.14 60.63 -13.78
CA GLY A 290 -28.91 60.49 -15.23
C GLY A 290 -30.09 59.94 -16.04
N SER A 291 -29.91 59.86 -17.37
CA SER A 291 -30.88 59.34 -18.33
C SER A 291 -30.80 57.81 -18.40
N ALA A 292 -31.62 57.11 -17.62
CA ALA A 292 -31.72 55.65 -17.64
C ALA A 292 -32.39 55.12 -18.91
N SER A 293 -31.85 54.01 -19.44
CA SER A 293 -32.34 53.25 -20.60
C SER A 293 -33.51 52.33 -20.22
N THR A 294 -34.54 52.28 -21.08
CA THR A 294 -35.77 51.47 -20.93
C THR A 294 -35.62 49.99 -21.34
N CYS A 295 -34.39 49.47 -21.42
CA CYS A 295 -34.06 48.17 -22.02
C CYS A 295 -34.04 47.02 -21.00
N VAL A 296 -34.74 45.90 -21.27
CA VAL A 296 -34.79 44.73 -20.37
C VAL A 296 -33.44 44.01 -20.22
N TRP A 297 -32.54 44.19 -21.18
CA TRP A 297 -31.18 43.66 -21.14
C TRP A 297 -30.19 44.55 -20.36
N SER A 298 -30.57 45.79 -20.02
CA SER A 298 -29.72 46.71 -19.24
C SER A 298 -29.79 46.42 -17.73
N LYS A 299 -29.64 45.15 -17.33
CA LYS A 299 -29.49 44.78 -15.92
C LYS A 299 -28.12 45.20 -15.40
N VAL A 300 -28.07 45.76 -14.18
CA VAL A 300 -26.81 46.04 -13.48
C VAL A 300 -26.08 44.70 -13.30
N SER A 301 -24.91 44.55 -13.92
CA SER A 301 -24.04 43.36 -13.92
C SER A 301 -24.35 42.22 -14.89
N GLY A 302 -25.27 42.38 -15.86
CA GLY A 302 -25.52 41.39 -16.93
C GLY A 302 -26.05 40.02 -16.46
N PHE A 303 -26.17 39.06 -17.38
CA PHE A 303 -26.65 37.69 -17.13
C PHE A 303 -25.46 36.73 -17.03
N LYS A 304 -25.52 35.76 -16.12
CA LYS A 304 -24.44 34.77 -15.90
C LYS A 304 -24.98 33.35 -16.09
N HIS A 305 -24.33 32.56 -16.95
CA HIS A 305 -24.59 31.14 -17.14
C HIS A 305 -23.37 30.33 -16.70
N GLN A 306 -23.56 29.36 -15.81
CA GLN A 306 -22.49 28.49 -15.30
C GLN A 306 -22.70 27.07 -15.82
N VAL A 307 -21.71 26.58 -16.55
CA VAL A 307 -21.74 25.23 -17.14
C VAL A 307 -21.18 24.24 -16.13
N ASN A 308 -22.06 23.42 -15.57
CA ASN A 308 -21.74 22.45 -14.51
C ASN A 308 -21.67 21.00 -15.01
N THR A 309 -21.89 20.78 -16.30
CA THR A 309 -22.02 19.44 -16.90
C THR A 309 -21.02 19.27 -18.03
N LYS A 310 -20.51 18.04 -18.21
CA LYS A 310 -19.61 17.69 -19.31
C LYS A 310 -20.29 17.88 -20.66
N SER A 311 -19.90 18.92 -21.39
CA SER A 311 -20.31 19.15 -22.79
C SER A 311 -19.33 18.48 -23.73
N SER A 312 -19.80 17.74 -24.74
CA SER A 312 -18.91 17.11 -25.74
C SER A 312 -18.45 18.09 -26.83
N VAL A 313 -19.24 19.14 -27.08
CA VAL A 313 -18.97 20.23 -28.01
C VAL A 313 -19.36 21.53 -27.34
N CYS A 314 -18.55 22.57 -27.55
CA CYS A 314 -18.81 23.89 -27.00
C CYS A 314 -19.88 24.62 -27.82
N THR A 315 -21.15 24.38 -27.49
CA THR A 315 -22.30 24.99 -28.16
C THR A 315 -23.34 25.35 -27.12
N PHE A 316 -23.61 26.64 -26.99
CA PHE A 316 -24.63 27.18 -26.12
C PHE A 316 -25.65 27.96 -26.95
N ASP A 317 -26.92 27.63 -26.82
CA ASP A 317 -28.02 28.18 -27.60
C ASP A 317 -29.30 28.24 -26.76
N HIS A 318 -30.36 28.79 -27.34
CA HIS A 318 -31.69 28.84 -26.73
C HIS A 318 -31.71 29.55 -25.38
N VAL A 319 -31.07 30.72 -25.32
CA VAL A 319 -30.85 31.46 -24.09
C VAL A 319 -32.13 32.01 -23.45
N VAL A 320 -33.21 32.14 -24.22
CA VAL A 320 -34.52 32.53 -23.69
C VAL A 320 -35.15 31.32 -22.99
N ASP A 321 -35.26 30.21 -23.70
CA ASP A 321 -36.04 29.04 -23.24
C ASP A 321 -35.29 28.26 -22.16
N LYS A 322 -33.97 28.07 -22.34
CA LYS A 322 -33.15 27.27 -21.41
C LYS A 322 -32.64 28.08 -20.23
N TRP A 323 -32.35 29.38 -20.41
CA TRP A 323 -31.68 30.20 -19.40
C TRP A 323 -32.55 31.31 -18.82
N GLY A 324 -33.75 31.53 -19.37
CA GLY A 324 -34.68 32.55 -18.88
C GLY A 324 -34.20 33.98 -19.13
N ILE A 325 -33.41 34.21 -20.19
CA ILE A 325 -33.03 35.57 -20.57
C ILE A 325 -34.26 36.29 -21.14
N PRO A 326 -34.63 37.47 -20.59
CA PRO A 326 -35.83 38.19 -21.01
C PRO A 326 -35.71 38.64 -22.46
N LEU A 327 -36.82 38.61 -23.20
CA LEU A 327 -36.89 39.10 -24.57
C LEU A 327 -37.20 40.61 -24.56
N PRO A 328 -36.37 41.46 -25.21
CA PRO A 328 -36.73 42.85 -25.40
C PRO A 328 -37.97 42.97 -26.28
N LEU A 329 -38.93 43.79 -25.88
CA LEU A 329 -40.10 44.09 -26.69
C LEU A 329 -39.89 45.46 -27.37
N PRO A 330 -39.51 45.47 -28.65
CA PRO A 330 -39.47 46.72 -29.40
C PRO A 330 -40.92 47.18 -29.63
N THR A 331 -41.16 48.45 -29.37
CA THR A 331 -42.44 49.12 -29.64
C THR A 331 -42.15 50.27 -30.60
N SER A 332 -42.80 50.23 -31.76
CA SER A 332 -42.69 51.31 -32.73
C SER A 332 -43.62 52.44 -32.32
N GLY A 333 -43.15 53.67 -32.53
CA GLY A 333 -43.93 54.88 -32.30
C GLY A 333 -44.35 55.56 -33.58
N TYR A 334 -45.06 54.85 -34.44
CA TYR A 334 -45.46 55.44 -35.72
C TYR A 334 -46.60 56.44 -35.52
N GLY A 335 -46.23 57.71 -35.46
CA GLY A 335 -47.12 58.84 -35.34
C GLY A 335 -46.34 60.12 -35.58
N SER A 336 -45.92 60.36 -36.82
CA SER A 336 -45.27 61.61 -37.18
C SER A 336 -45.73 62.12 -38.54
N SER A 337 -46.18 63.37 -38.56
CA SER A 337 -46.39 64.20 -39.75
C SER A 337 -45.09 64.88 -40.24
N LYS A 338 -43.91 64.32 -39.91
CA LYS A 338 -42.61 64.86 -40.34
C LYS A 338 -41.68 63.79 -40.93
N LEU A 339 -41.50 63.87 -42.25
CA LEU A 339 -40.42 63.19 -42.98
C LEU A 339 -39.05 63.65 -42.47
N LEU A 340 -38.36 62.78 -41.72
CA LEU A 340 -36.90 62.82 -41.62
C LEU A 340 -36.34 62.04 -42.83
N LEU A 341 -35.54 62.74 -43.64
CA LEU A 341 -34.75 62.15 -44.73
C LEU A 341 -33.64 61.27 -44.12
N LEU A 342 -33.96 60.00 -43.83
CA LEU A 342 -32.94 58.99 -43.55
C LEU A 342 -32.37 58.50 -44.89
N ALA A 343 -31.04 58.62 -45.03
CA ALA A 343 -30.32 58.47 -46.29
C ALA A 343 -30.09 57.02 -46.77
N ASP A 344 -30.59 56.01 -46.06
CA ASP A 344 -30.39 54.60 -46.42
C ASP A 344 -31.74 53.91 -46.70
N ALA A 345 -32.35 54.28 -47.82
CA ALA A 345 -33.60 53.69 -48.35
C ALA A 345 -33.44 52.25 -48.90
N SER A 346 -32.48 51.47 -48.38
CA SER A 346 -32.20 50.12 -48.89
C SER A 346 -32.78 49.00 -48.02
N LEU A 347 -33.26 49.30 -46.81
CA LEU A 347 -33.95 48.36 -45.93
C LEU A 347 -34.98 49.14 -45.09
N ASP A 348 -36.24 49.12 -45.54
CA ASP A 348 -37.44 49.53 -44.78
C ASP A 348 -37.61 48.66 -43.48
N PRO A 349 -38.61 48.90 -42.59
CA PRO A 349 -38.51 48.70 -41.13
C PRO A 349 -38.13 47.26 -40.70
N ARG A 350 -37.26 47.14 -39.68
CA ARG A 350 -36.64 45.85 -39.31
C ARG A 350 -36.23 45.77 -37.85
N ILE A 351 -36.09 44.54 -37.35
CA ILE A 351 -35.45 44.22 -36.08
C ILE A 351 -34.12 43.52 -36.37
N ARG A 352 -33.01 44.07 -35.86
CA ARG A 352 -31.68 43.47 -35.96
C ARG A 352 -31.27 42.95 -34.59
N VAL A 353 -30.89 41.68 -34.52
CA VAL A 353 -30.33 41.04 -33.34
C VAL A 353 -28.87 40.75 -33.61
N SER A 354 -27.99 41.20 -32.72
CA SER A 354 -26.55 40.98 -32.84
C SER A 354 -25.93 40.56 -31.52
N ALA A 355 -24.85 39.80 -31.61
CA ALA A 355 -24.05 39.38 -30.47
C ALA A 355 -22.56 39.43 -30.81
N VAL A 356 -21.78 39.98 -29.87
CA VAL A 356 -20.34 40.19 -30.00
C VAL A 356 -19.63 39.65 -28.77
N LYS A 357 -18.62 38.80 -28.96
CA LYS A 357 -17.73 38.34 -27.88
C LYS A 357 -16.73 39.45 -27.57
N LYS A 358 -16.68 39.90 -26.31
CA LYS A 358 -15.66 40.85 -25.88
C LYS A 358 -14.34 40.14 -25.67
N GLN A 359 -13.23 40.81 -26.02
CA GLN A 359 -11.87 40.29 -25.90
C GLN A 359 -11.06 41.16 -24.93
N ASP A 360 -11.53 41.25 -23.69
CA ASP A 360 -10.84 41.99 -22.63
C ASP A 360 -9.65 41.17 -22.09
N PRO A 361 -8.62 41.83 -21.52
CA PRO A 361 -7.43 41.14 -21.04
C PRO A 361 -7.73 40.26 -19.82
N GLU A 362 -7.14 39.07 -19.80
CA GLU A 362 -7.27 38.10 -18.71
C GLU A 362 -5.99 38.06 -17.87
N TYR A 363 -6.10 38.25 -16.56
CA TYR A 363 -4.97 38.24 -15.64
C TYR A 363 -5.03 37.04 -14.69
N TYR A 364 -3.87 36.50 -14.32
CA TYR A 364 -3.80 35.45 -13.32
C TYR A 364 -4.36 35.94 -11.98
N ALA A 365 -5.36 35.24 -11.47
CA ALA A 365 -6.10 35.63 -10.28
C ALA A 365 -5.19 35.75 -9.04
N GLY A 366 -4.12 34.95 -8.94
CA GLY A 366 -3.17 35.04 -7.82
C GLY A 366 -2.50 36.40 -7.66
N PHE A 367 -2.33 37.16 -8.75
CA PHE A 367 -1.84 38.54 -8.68
C PHE A 367 -2.92 39.54 -8.22
N LEU A 368 -4.18 39.22 -8.49
CA LEU A 368 -5.33 40.08 -8.22
C LEU A 368 -5.94 39.85 -6.84
N ILE A 369 -6.01 38.61 -6.34
CA ILE A 369 -6.64 38.24 -5.06
C ILE A 369 -6.12 39.07 -3.86
N PRO A 370 -4.79 39.25 -3.67
CA PRO A 370 -4.28 40.06 -2.56
C PRO A 370 -4.70 41.53 -2.64
N ILE A 371 -4.99 42.03 -3.84
CA ILE A 371 -5.42 43.41 -4.09
C ILE A 371 -6.92 43.53 -3.87
N LEU A 372 -7.69 42.62 -4.48
CA LEU A 372 -9.15 42.66 -4.53
C LEU A 372 -9.81 42.29 -3.20
N SER A 373 -9.18 41.44 -2.38
CA SER A 373 -9.66 41.10 -1.02
C SER A 373 -9.64 42.27 -0.03
N SER A 374 -8.95 43.37 -0.37
CA SER A 374 -8.84 44.57 0.48
C SER A 374 -9.84 45.69 0.13
N VAL A 375 -10.72 45.49 -0.87
CA VAL A 375 -11.60 46.56 -1.39
C VAL A 375 -13.06 46.35 -0.98
N GLN A 376 -13.63 47.31 -0.23
CA GLN A 376 -14.99 47.26 0.33
C GLN A 376 -16.10 47.94 -0.51
N SER A 377 -15.84 48.49 -1.71
CA SER A 377 -16.89 49.22 -2.47
C SER A 377 -16.76 49.15 -4.00
N SER A 378 -17.93 49.10 -4.66
CA SER A 378 -18.23 49.15 -6.10
C SER A 378 -17.48 48.15 -6.99
N TRP A 379 -17.95 46.91 -6.98
CA TRP A 379 -17.59 45.91 -7.97
C TRP A 379 -18.52 45.97 -9.20
N PRO A 380 -18.02 45.73 -10.42
CA PRO A 380 -16.61 45.49 -10.79
C PRO A 380 -15.83 46.80 -10.98
N LEU A 381 -14.59 46.86 -10.47
CA LEU A 381 -13.64 47.95 -10.72
C LEU A 381 -13.12 47.89 -12.16
N LYS A 382 -12.74 49.03 -12.73
CA LYS A 382 -11.90 49.06 -13.94
C LYS A 382 -10.44 48.72 -13.60
N PHE A 383 -9.69 48.15 -14.53
CA PHE A 383 -8.28 47.81 -14.30
C PHE A 383 -7.44 49.06 -13.95
N SER A 384 -7.77 50.21 -14.53
CA SER A 384 -7.15 51.50 -14.16
C SER A 384 -7.36 51.87 -12.68
N GLU A 385 -8.50 51.50 -12.09
CA GLU A 385 -8.80 51.71 -10.67
C GLU A 385 -8.04 50.70 -9.79
N VAL A 386 -7.83 49.48 -10.28
CA VAL A 386 -6.94 48.48 -9.64
C VAL A 386 -5.50 49.02 -9.60
N VAL A 387 -4.99 49.57 -10.71
CA VAL A 387 -3.66 50.19 -10.79
C VAL A 387 -3.56 51.43 -9.89
N ALA A 388 -4.61 52.25 -9.82
CA ALA A 388 -4.61 53.43 -8.95
C ALA A 388 -4.52 53.07 -7.47
N LYS A 389 -5.15 51.96 -7.04
CA LYS A 389 -5.06 51.45 -5.67
C LYS A 389 -3.75 50.73 -5.39
N THR A 390 -3.27 49.96 -6.37
CA THR A 390 -2.03 49.18 -6.27
C THR A 390 -1.17 49.43 -7.51
N PRO A 391 -0.25 50.41 -7.46
CA PRO A 391 0.56 50.79 -8.62
C PRO A 391 1.42 49.66 -9.20
N SER A 392 1.76 48.63 -8.40
CA SER A 392 2.47 47.45 -8.89
C SER A 392 1.67 46.61 -9.88
N ALA A 393 0.33 46.73 -9.90
CA ALA A 393 -0.53 46.03 -10.86
C ALA A 393 -0.31 46.49 -12.31
N ALA A 394 0.24 47.70 -12.53
CA ALA A 394 0.61 48.16 -13.86
C ALA A 394 1.70 47.31 -14.54
N LYS A 395 2.40 46.47 -13.76
CA LYS A 395 3.44 45.55 -14.25
C LYS A 395 2.92 44.13 -14.46
N PHE A 396 1.64 43.88 -14.23
CA PHE A 396 1.07 42.56 -14.47
C PHE A 396 0.92 42.36 -15.97
N ASP A 397 1.58 41.34 -16.50
CA ASP A 397 1.35 40.90 -17.87
C ASP A 397 0.06 40.06 -17.89
N PRO A 398 -0.90 40.37 -18.78
CA PRO A 398 -2.07 39.53 -18.93
C PRO A 398 -1.68 38.17 -19.52
N MET A 399 -2.34 37.10 -19.06
CA MET A 399 -2.21 35.78 -19.65
C MET A 399 -2.74 35.75 -21.09
N TYR A 400 -3.78 36.56 -21.35
CA TYR A 400 -4.33 36.82 -22.68
C TYR A 400 -4.48 38.33 -22.88
N SER A 401 -3.82 38.86 -23.91
CA SER A 401 -3.91 40.28 -24.26
C SER A 401 -5.29 40.66 -24.76
N SER A 402 -5.68 41.93 -24.57
CA SER A 402 -6.87 42.48 -25.19
C SER A 402 -6.84 42.31 -26.71
N GLY A 403 -7.97 41.95 -27.31
CA GLY A 403 -8.14 41.82 -28.76
C GLY A 403 -9.32 42.65 -29.27
N ASP A 404 -9.57 42.56 -30.58
CA ASP A 404 -10.77 43.16 -31.17
C ASP A 404 -12.01 42.33 -30.82
N ASP A 405 -13.11 43.02 -30.53
CA ASP A 405 -14.43 42.44 -30.32
C ASP A 405 -14.83 41.54 -31.51
N LEU A 406 -15.23 40.28 -31.25
CA LEU A 406 -15.53 39.29 -32.29
C LEU A 406 -17.05 39.18 -32.51
N PRO A 407 -17.58 39.58 -33.68
CA PRO A 407 -18.99 39.35 -34.02
C PRO A 407 -19.27 37.86 -34.14
N ILE A 408 -20.27 37.35 -33.41
CA ILE A 408 -20.67 35.94 -33.47
C ILE A 408 -22.07 35.73 -34.05
N HIS A 409 -22.91 36.77 -34.04
CA HIS A 409 -24.24 36.75 -34.62
C HIS A 409 -24.63 38.15 -35.10
N ASP A 410 -25.27 38.21 -36.27
CA ASP A 410 -25.84 39.41 -36.84
C ASP A 410 -26.95 39.01 -37.81
N ALA A 411 -28.20 39.22 -37.41
CA ALA A 411 -29.36 38.87 -38.21
C ALA A 411 -30.38 40.01 -38.18
N ALA A 412 -30.92 40.33 -39.35
CA ALA A 412 -32.06 41.24 -39.49
C ALA A 412 -33.31 40.44 -39.84
N LYS A 413 -34.42 40.77 -39.19
CA LYS A 413 -35.76 40.22 -39.44
C LYS A 413 -36.73 41.36 -39.72
N THR A 414 -37.78 41.07 -40.49
CA THR A 414 -38.93 41.97 -40.59
C THR A 414 -39.63 42.05 -39.23
N TRP A 415 -40.43 43.09 -38.99
CA TRP A 415 -41.22 43.20 -37.77
C TRP A 415 -42.18 42.01 -37.62
N LYS A 416 -42.87 41.62 -38.70
CA LYS A 416 -43.73 40.43 -38.74
C LYS A 416 -42.99 39.15 -38.33
N ASP A 417 -41.86 38.84 -38.98
CA ASP A 417 -41.09 37.62 -38.67
C ASP A 417 -40.62 37.60 -37.22
N TYR A 418 -40.25 38.78 -36.69
CA TYR A 418 -39.85 38.92 -35.30
C TYR A 418 -41.06 38.74 -34.36
N GLN A 419 -42.20 39.40 -34.59
CA GLN A 419 -43.38 39.28 -33.72
C GLN A 419 -43.91 37.85 -33.64
N SER A 420 -43.98 37.14 -34.77
CA SER A 420 -44.48 35.77 -34.79
C SER A 420 -43.47 34.76 -34.19
N ASN A 421 -42.16 35.09 -34.17
CA ASN A 421 -41.08 34.18 -33.76
C ASN A 421 -40.04 34.84 -32.82
N ARG A 422 -40.50 35.61 -31.82
CA ARG A 422 -39.64 36.44 -30.95
C ARG A 422 -38.56 35.65 -30.21
N ALA A 423 -38.96 34.57 -29.54
CA ALA A 423 -38.04 33.70 -28.81
C ALA A 423 -36.97 33.12 -29.75
N GLU A 424 -37.39 32.62 -30.91
CA GLU A 424 -36.49 32.02 -31.90
C GLU A 424 -35.48 33.04 -32.46
N ALA A 425 -35.87 34.30 -32.62
CA ALA A 425 -34.95 35.34 -33.07
C ALA A 425 -33.73 35.48 -32.16
N VAL A 426 -33.90 35.37 -30.84
CA VAL A 426 -32.80 35.43 -29.85
C VAL A 426 -32.18 34.05 -29.60
N ASN A 427 -32.98 32.98 -29.62
CA ASN A 427 -32.52 31.60 -29.44
C ASN A 427 -31.64 31.09 -30.60
N SER A 428 -31.70 31.75 -31.75
CA SER A 428 -30.82 31.50 -32.91
C SER A 428 -29.36 31.91 -32.70
N ILE A 429 -29.05 32.65 -31.62
CA ILE A 429 -27.67 32.98 -31.26
C ILE A 429 -27.00 31.72 -30.71
N VAL A 430 -25.89 31.34 -31.35
CA VAL A 430 -25.07 30.19 -30.95
C VAL A 430 -23.72 30.67 -30.43
N PHE A 431 -23.47 30.47 -29.14
CA PHE A 431 -22.18 30.75 -28.50
C PHE A 431 -21.30 29.51 -28.55
N LYS A 432 -20.07 29.67 -29.04
CA LYS A 432 -19.15 28.54 -29.28
C LYS A 432 -18.03 28.38 -28.27
N ASP A 433 -17.90 29.28 -27.30
CA ASP A 433 -16.89 29.21 -26.27
C ASP A 433 -17.42 29.79 -24.95
N TYR A 434 -16.64 29.64 -23.88
CA TYR A 434 -16.78 30.48 -22.69
C TYR A 434 -16.34 31.93 -22.99
N GLY A 435 -16.98 32.89 -22.32
CA GLY A 435 -16.70 34.30 -22.56
C GLY A 435 -17.78 35.23 -22.05
N LYS A 436 -17.52 36.53 -22.19
CA LYS A 436 -18.54 37.56 -22.05
C LYS A 436 -18.92 38.12 -23.41
N TYR A 437 -20.22 38.28 -23.60
CA TYR A 437 -20.85 38.62 -24.86
C TYR A 437 -21.73 39.84 -24.67
N ARG A 438 -21.59 40.82 -25.55
CA ARG A 438 -22.52 41.95 -25.67
C ARG A 438 -23.64 41.54 -26.61
N LEU A 439 -24.87 41.65 -26.13
CA LEU A 439 -26.08 41.47 -26.94
C LEU A 439 -26.64 42.84 -27.28
N GLU A 440 -27.06 43.01 -28.53
CA GLU A 440 -27.75 44.22 -28.97
C GLU A 440 -28.93 43.87 -29.86
N MET A 441 -30.08 44.45 -29.56
CA MET A 441 -31.25 44.43 -30.40
C MET A 441 -31.53 45.85 -30.85
N ASP A 442 -31.43 46.09 -32.15
CA ASP A 442 -31.78 47.36 -32.76
C ASP A 442 -33.13 47.23 -33.46
N ALA A 443 -34.05 48.13 -33.15
CA ALA A 443 -35.34 48.24 -33.82
C ALA A 443 -35.32 49.50 -34.69
N TYR A 444 -35.70 49.36 -35.95
CA TYR A 444 -35.77 50.45 -36.93
C TYR A 444 -37.21 50.57 -37.44
N ASP A 445 -37.76 51.78 -37.36
CA ASP A 445 -38.96 52.17 -38.10
C ASP A 445 -38.58 53.08 -39.29
N TYR A 446 -39.56 53.71 -39.94
CA TYR A 446 -39.35 54.57 -41.09
C TYR A 446 -38.70 55.94 -40.77
N TYR A 447 -38.63 56.34 -39.50
CA TYR A 447 -38.29 57.70 -39.07
C TYR A 447 -37.27 57.75 -37.91
N SER A 448 -37.07 56.63 -37.20
CA SER A 448 -36.29 56.54 -35.98
C SER A 448 -35.76 55.12 -35.73
N SER A 449 -34.87 54.98 -34.76
CA SER A 449 -34.38 53.68 -34.28
C SER A 449 -34.15 53.69 -32.77
N ALA A 450 -34.20 52.51 -32.16
CA ALA A 450 -33.77 52.28 -30.78
C ALA A 450 -32.89 51.06 -30.67
N SER A 451 -32.04 51.05 -29.64
CA SER A 451 -31.16 49.94 -29.31
C SER A 451 -31.38 49.48 -27.86
N CYS A 452 -31.46 48.17 -27.66
CA CYS A 452 -31.46 47.53 -26.35
C CYS A 452 -30.20 46.67 -26.25
N ALA A 453 -29.28 47.09 -25.37
CA ALA A 453 -28.01 46.41 -25.15
C ALA A 453 -27.96 45.71 -23.79
N GLY A 454 -27.29 44.56 -23.74
CA GLY A 454 -26.94 43.88 -22.50
C GLY A 454 -25.70 43.02 -22.62
N CYS A 455 -25.46 42.22 -21.58
CA CYS A 455 -24.30 41.36 -21.49
C CYS A 455 -24.65 39.99 -20.93
N ILE A 456 -24.08 38.94 -21.53
CA ILE A 456 -24.12 37.56 -21.05
C ILE A 456 -22.68 37.12 -20.77
N ALA A 457 -22.43 36.55 -19.60
CA ALA A 457 -21.19 35.85 -19.27
C ALA A 457 -21.46 34.35 -19.17
N ILE A 458 -20.75 33.55 -19.97
CA ILE A 458 -20.79 32.08 -19.96
C ILE A 458 -19.49 31.59 -19.33
N LEU A 459 -19.59 30.86 -18.23
CA LEU A 459 -18.46 30.43 -17.43
C LEU A 459 -18.34 28.91 -17.39
N ASP A 460 -17.09 28.48 -17.38
CA ASP A 460 -16.68 27.13 -17.09
C ASP A 460 -16.75 26.85 -15.58
N ASN A 461 -17.60 25.92 -15.17
CA ASN A 461 -17.64 25.40 -13.81
C ASN A 461 -17.48 23.86 -13.75
N TYR A 462 -17.09 23.22 -14.86
CA TYR A 462 -16.91 21.77 -14.92
C TYR A 462 -15.42 21.45 -14.94
N ARG A 463 -14.89 20.96 -13.82
CA ARG A 463 -13.45 20.71 -13.65
C ARG A 463 -13.00 19.35 -14.20
N PRO A 464 -11.70 19.18 -14.54
CA PRO A 464 -11.16 17.90 -15.00
C PRO A 464 -11.41 16.78 -13.99
N ARG A 465 -11.81 15.61 -14.49
CA ARG A 465 -12.06 14.40 -13.68
C ARG A 465 -11.19 13.25 -14.13
N ALA A 466 -10.73 12.46 -13.17
CA ALA A 466 -9.94 11.28 -13.47
C ALA A 466 -10.79 10.21 -14.18
N ALA A 467 -10.31 9.70 -15.31
CA ALA A 467 -10.90 8.54 -15.99
C ALA A 467 -10.34 7.21 -15.47
N THR A 468 -9.16 7.25 -14.84
CA THR A 468 -8.48 6.11 -14.25
C THR A 468 -8.44 6.22 -12.73
N LYS A 469 -8.13 5.11 -12.06
CA LYS A 469 -8.05 5.07 -10.60
C LYS A 469 -6.63 5.41 -10.15
N CYS A 470 -6.54 6.17 -9.06
CA CYS A 470 -5.27 6.37 -8.37
C CYS A 470 -4.72 5.01 -7.88
N PRO A 471 -3.48 4.64 -8.20
CA PRO A 471 -2.91 3.35 -7.82
C PRO A 471 -2.73 3.26 -6.30
N SER A 472 -2.85 2.03 -5.79
CA SER A 472 -2.55 1.71 -4.40
C SER A 472 -1.16 1.08 -4.29
N SER A 473 -0.43 1.44 -3.23
CA SER A 473 0.85 0.84 -2.88
C SER A 473 0.70 -0.66 -2.60
N PHE A 474 1.82 -1.37 -2.64
CA PHE A 474 1.88 -2.76 -2.22
C PHE A 474 3.07 -3.02 -1.30
N CYS A 475 3.00 -4.16 -0.62
CA CYS A 475 4.00 -4.67 0.30
C CYS A 475 3.98 -6.19 0.25
N ASP A 476 5.12 -6.80 0.60
CA ASP A 476 5.22 -8.26 0.70
C ASP A 476 4.70 -8.69 2.06
N SER A 477 3.48 -9.20 2.11
CA SER A 477 2.86 -9.65 3.34
C SER A 477 3.51 -10.97 3.81
N VAL A 478 4.56 -10.88 4.63
CA VAL A 478 4.92 -11.97 5.52
C VAL A 478 3.99 -11.84 6.73
N SER A 479 2.97 -12.71 6.81
CA SER A 479 2.05 -12.87 7.95
C SER A 479 0.82 -11.95 8.03
N GLY A 480 -0.12 -12.05 7.07
CA GLY A 480 -1.57 -11.96 7.34
C GLY A 480 -2.16 -10.72 8.07
N THR A 481 -1.40 -9.67 8.34
CA THR A 481 -1.90 -8.42 8.93
C THR A 481 -2.23 -7.43 7.81
N ALA A 482 -3.45 -6.90 7.85
CA ALA A 482 -4.06 -6.09 6.79
C ALA A 482 -3.48 -4.68 6.58
N ASP A 483 -2.24 -4.40 6.98
CA ASP A 483 -1.60 -3.10 6.74
C ASP A 483 -0.06 -3.19 6.81
N CYS A 484 0.60 -3.70 5.77
CA CYS A 484 2.07 -3.73 5.68
C CYS A 484 2.68 -2.44 5.08
N GLY A 485 1.89 -1.37 4.97
CA GLY A 485 2.33 -0.06 4.47
C GLY A 485 2.65 -0.04 2.97
N CYS A 486 3.65 0.74 2.57
CA CYS A 486 4.05 0.97 1.18
C CYS A 486 5.43 0.39 0.82
N THR A 487 5.98 -0.51 1.64
CA THR A 487 7.33 -1.05 1.44
C THR A 487 7.28 -2.50 1.02
N ALA A 488 7.91 -2.82 -0.10
CA ALA A 488 8.12 -4.18 -0.59
C ALA A 488 9.62 -4.47 -0.69
N GLU A 489 9.97 -5.75 -0.65
CA GLU A 489 11.31 -6.25 -0.92
C GLU A 489 11.69 -5.99 -2.38
N LEU A 490 12.94 -5.60 -2.60
CA LEU A 490 13.47 -5.37 -3.94
C LEU A 490 13.77 -6.70 -4.62
N THR A 491 12.83 -7.12 -5.46
CA THR A 491 12.97 -8.20 -6.44
C THR A 491 12.72 -7.65 -7.83
N LEU A 492 13.14 -8.37 -8.88
CA LEU A 492 12.85 -7.97 -10.27
C LEU A 492 11.33 -7.84 -10.51
N ASP A 493 10.53 -8.74 -9.94
CA ASP A 493 9.07 -8.73 -10.06
C ASP A 493 8.44 -7.53 -9.33
N ASN A 494 8.90 -7.23 -8.11
CA ASN A 494 8.41 -6.08 -7.35
C ASN A 494 8.83 -4.75 -7.97
N MET A 495 10.02 -4.67 -8.58
CA MET A 495 10.44 -3.50 -9.37
C MET A 495 9.51 -3.29 -10.57
N ALA A 496 9.25 -4.34 -11.36
CA ALA A 496 8.34 -4.26 -12.50
C ALA A 496 6.92 -3.85 -12.09
N LYS A 497 6.42 -4.41 -10.98
CA LYS A 497 5.11 -4.04 -10.41
C LYS A 497 5.07 -2.58 -9.95
N ALA A 498 6.09 -2.11 -9.24
CA ALA A 498 6.19 -0.72 -8.80
C ALA A 498 6.25 0.24 -10.00
N ASN A 499 6.99 -0.09 -11.04
CA ASN A 499 7.05 0.69 -12.28
C ASN A 499 5.69 0.75 -13.00
N GLY A 500 4.95 -0.37 -13.04
CA GLY A 500 3.59 -0.41 -13.57
C GLY A 500 2.59 0.44 -12.78
N LEU A 501 2.75 0.56 -11.46
CA LEU A 501 1.93 1.45 -10.64
C LEU A 501 2.28 2.93 -10.86
N ILE A 502 3.55 3.26 -11.12
CA ILE A 502 3.93 4.62 -11.54
C ILE A 502 3.23 4.98 -12.86
N GLN A 503 3.21 4.07 -13.84
CA GLN A 503 2.50 4.32 -15.09
C GLN A 503 1.00 4.57 -14.85
N GLN A 504 0.35 3.78 -13.99
CA GLN A 504 -1.05 4.02 -13.61
C GLN A 504 -1.26 5.38 -12.92
N TYR A 505 -0.29 5.84 -12.13
CA TYR A 505 -0.34 7.18 -11.55
C TYR A 505 -0.20 8.28 -12.61
N ILE A 506 0.68 8.09 -13.59
CA ILE A 506 0.85 9.05 -14.70
C ILE A 506 -0.45 9.11 -15.51
N ASP A 507 -1.04 7.94 -15.81
CA ASP A 507 -2.33 7.82 -16.51
C ASP A 507 -3.48 8.55 -15.77
N PHE A 508 -3.44 8.65 -14.43
CA PHE A 508 -4.41 9.46 -13.67
C PHE A 508 -4.41 10.93 -14.08
N GLY A 509 -3.23 11.50 -14.36
CA GLY A 509 -3.08 12.86 -14.87
C GLY A 509 -3.36 12.96 -16.36
N GLU A 510 -2.67 12.16 -17.17
CA GLU A 510 -2.67 12.27 -18.62
C GLU A 510 -4.00 11.89 -19.27
N GLN A 511 -4.72 10.91 -18.70
CA GLN A 511 -6.01 10.43 -19.24
C GLN A 511 -7.21 11.09 -18.56
N ALA A 512 -6.99 12.09 -17.70
CA ALA A 512 -8.10 12.83 -17.09
C ALA A 512 -8.93 13.52 -18.17
N GLU A 513 -10.25 13.34 -18.07
CA GLU A 513 -11.22 13.88 -19.00
C GLU A 513 -11.71 15.24 -18.53
N ASN A 514 -12.04 16.09 -19.48
CA ASN A 514 -12.70 17.35 -19.21
C ASN A 514 -13.87 17.56 -20.19
N ASP A 515 -14.56 18.69 -20.09
CA ASP A 515 -15.49 19.10 -21.13
C ASP A 515 -14.76 19.47 -22.44
N GLY A 516 -15.50 19.49 -23.54
CA GLY A 516 -14.99 19.80 -24.87
C GLY A 516 -14.75 21.30 -25.12
N CYS A 517 -15.11 22.17 -24.17
CA CYS A 517 -14.87 23.61 -24.21
C CYS A 517 -13.51 24.00 -23.64
N SER A 518 -12.97 23.23 -22.69
CA SER A 518 -11.77 23.60 -21.93
C SER A 518 -10.45 23.50 -22.71
N GLY A 519 -10.43 22.86 -23.89
CA GLY A 519 -9.21 22.76 -24.72
C GLY A 519 -7.99 22.22 -23.96
N ASN A 520 -6.80 22.81 -24.16
CA ASN A 520 -5.56 22.47 -23.42
C ASN A 520 -5.30 23.45 -22.25
N ASN A 521 -6.32 23.72 -21.43
CA ASN A 521 -6.21 24.63 -20.29
C ASN A 521 -5.71 23.95 -19.00
N ARG A 522 -5.15 22.74 -19.06
CA ARG A 522 -4.69 22.01 -17.88
C ARG A 522 -3.56 22.76 -17.18
N CYS A 523 -3.61 22.78 -15.85
CA CYS A 523 -2.62 23.44 -14.99
C CYS A 523 -2.40 22.65 -13.70
N ASP A 524 -2.42 21.32 -13.85
CA ASP A 524 -2.34 20.37 -12.75
C ASP A 524 -1.17 20.66 -11.81
N LEU A 525 -1.38 20.41 -10.53
CA LEU A 525 -0.32 20.54 -9.54
C LEU A 525 0.35 19.19 -9.34
N HIS A 526 1.55 19.05 -9.88
CA HIS A 526 2.38 17.85 -9.71
C HIS A 526 3.46 18.06 -8.63
N GLN A 527 3.68 17.01 -7.83
CA GLN A 527 4.80 16.92 -6.90
C GLN A 527 5.41 15.53 -7.01
N PHE A 528 6.74 15.48 -7.16
CA PHE A 528 7.50 14.24 -7.06
C PHE A 528 8.65 14.43 -6.08
N THR A 529 8.74 13.49 -5.15
CA THR A 529 9.83 13.41 -4.17
C THR A 529 10.35 11.99 -4.10
N LYS A 530 11.66 11.86 -3.99
CA LYS A 530 12.36 10.58 -3.92
C LYS A 530 13.30 10.59 -2.73
N LYS A 531 13.32 9.50 -1.98
CA LYS A 531 14.36 9.17 -1.00
C LYS A 531 15.14 8.01 -1.59
N ASN A 532 16.40 8.21 -1.96
CA ASN A 532 17.21 7.16 -2.55
C ASN A 532 17.85 6.25 -1.48
N PHE A 533 18.53 5.19 -1.91
CA PHE A 533 19.32 4.33 -1.04
C PHE A 533 20.33 5.15 -0.23
N PHE A 534 20.49 4.82 1.05
CA PHE A 534 21.36 5.52 2.01
C PHE A 534 20.99 6.97 2.35
N GLU A 535 19.93 7.52 1.74
CA GLU A 535 19.41 8.86 2.06
C GLU A 535 18.41 8.81 3.22
N SER A 536 18.50 9.79 4.11
CA SER A 536 17.62 9.89 5.29
C SER A 536 16.39 10.77 5.06
N LYS A 537 16.31 11.50 3.93
CA LYS A 537 15.26 12.49 3.65
C LYS A 537 14.82 12.42 2.20
N TYR A 538 13.58 12.81 1.95
CA TYR A 538 13.05 13.00 0.59
C TYR A 538 13.63 14.28 -0.03
N THR A 539 14.02 14.18 -1.30
CA THR A 539 14.43 15.30 -2.15
C THR A 539 13.38 15.51 -3.24
N ARG A 540 13.13 16.77 -3.61
CA ARG A 540 12.16 17.13 -4.67
C ARG A 540 12.80 17.05 -6.04
N TYR A 541 12.08 16.47 -7.00
CA TYR A 541 12.51 16.23 -8.38
C TYR A 541 11.45 16.72 -9.37
N SER A 542 11.78 16.72 -10.67
CA SER A 542 10.81 17.04 -11.71
C SER A 542 9.74 15.95 -11.82
N HIS A 543 8.50 16.31 -12.14
CA HIS A 543 7.44 15.32 -12.32
C HIS A 543 7.78 14.30 -13.41
N ASP A 544 8.40 14.73 -14.50
CA ASP A 544 8.78 13.87 -15.64
C ASP A 544 9.80 12.80 -15.24
N GLU A 545 10.59 13.04 -14.19
CA GLU A 545 11.56 12.07 -13.66
C GLU A 545 10.89 10.96 -12.82
N SER A 546 9.59 11.09 -12.52
CA SER A 546 8.87 10.09 -11.72
C SER A 546 8.75 8.75 -12.44
N ILE A 547 8.65 8.75 -13.78
CA ILE A 547 8.49 7.55 -14.61
C ILE A 547 9.67 6.58 -14.47
N SER A 548 10.87 7.11 -14.22
CA SER A 548 12.10 6.32 -14.09
C SER A 548 12.45 6.03 -12.64
N CYS A 549 11.57 6.34 -11.69
CA CYS A 549 11.86 6.11 -10.28
C CYS A 549 12.20 4.64 -9.98
N PHE A 550 11.43 3.69 -10.52
CA PHE A 550 11.65 2.26 -10.34
C PHE A 550 12.11 1.57 -11.63
N ASP A 551 12.78 2.33 -12.51
CA ASP A 551 13.46 1.76 -13.66
C ASP A 551 14.54 0.76 -13.18
N PRO A 552 14.52 -0.51 -13.65
CA PRO A 552 15.41 -1.54 -13.14
C PRO A 552 16.90 -1.19 -13.25
N ASP A 553 17.34 -0.61 -14.36
CA ASP A 553 18.74 -0.30 -14.60
C ASP A 553 19.22 0.85 -13.70
N LEU A 554 18.40 1.89 -13.55
CA LEU A 554 18.70 2.99 -12.62
C LEU A 554 18.66 2.57 -11.17
N VAL A 555 17.69 1.73 -10.78
CA VAL A 555 17.58 1.24 -9.39
C VAL A 555 18.77 0.38 -9.02
N LEU A 556 19.13 -0.60 -9.87
CA LEU A 556 20.30 -1.45 -9.65
C LEU A 556 21.60 -0.66 -9.73
N GLY A 557 21.70 0.30 -10.66
CA GLY A 557 22.83 1.21 -10.76
C GLY A 557 23.02 2.05 -9.50
N ASP A 558 21.95 2.66 -9.00
CA ASP A 558 21.98 3.54 -7.83
C ASP A 558 22.37 2.80 -6.54
N ILE A 559 22.05 1.51 -6.39
CA ILE A 559 22.45 0.74 -5.21
C ILE A 559 23.83 0.10 -5.36
N LEU A 560 24.10 -0.59 -6.46
CA LEU A 560 25.31 -1.41 -6.61
C LEU A 560 26.58 -0.56 -6.77
N TYR A 561 26.48 0.63 -7.35
CA TYR A 561 27.60 1.56 -7.53
C TYR A 561 27.67 2.66 -6.47
N HIS A 562 26.81 2.61 -5.44
CA HIS A 562 26.87 3.58 -4.36
C HIS A 562 28.17 3.43 -3.55
N GLU A 563 28.87 4.54 -3.28
CA GLU A 563 30.18 4.53 -2.58
C GLU A 563 30.16 3.81 -1.23
N LYS A 564 29.03 3.90 -0.51
CA LYS A 564 28.85 3.26 0.80
C LYS A 564 28.66 1.75 0.70
N MET A 565 28.25 1.22 -0.45
CA MET A 565 27.83 -0.16 -0.61
C MET A 565 28.97 -1.16 -0.38
N ALA A 566 30.21 -0.76 -0.72
CA ALA A 566 31.43 -1.55 -0.53
C ALA A 566 32.16 -1.31 0.81
N VAL A 567 31.63 -0.42 1.66
CA VAL A 567 32.23 -0.14 2.97
C VAL A 567 31.90 -1.28 3.93
N ASN A 568 32.86 -1.75 4.71
CA ASN A 568 32.60 -2.79 5.71
C ASN A 568 31.77 -2.22 6.90
N PRO A 569 30.49 -2.59 7.07
CA PRO A 569 29.63 -2.06 8.13
C PRO A 569 30.03 -2.58 9.52
N LEU A 570 30.88 -3.61 9.57
CA LEU A 570 31.32 -4.25 10.81
C LEU A 570 32.60 -3.61 11.35
N LYS A 571 33.27 -2.73 10.60
CA LYS A 571 34.56 -2.15 10.96
C LYS A 571 34.41 -0.72 11.51
N LYS A 572 34.85 -0.50 12.75
CA LYS A 572 34.95 0.82 13.39
C LYS A 572 36.11 1.63 12.80
N THR A 573 36.12 2.93 13.10
CA THR A 573 37.18 3.86 12.68
C THR A 573 38.56 3.49 13.21
N ASP A 574 38.64 2.85 14.39
CA ASP A 574 39.88 2.33 14.99
C ASP A 574 40.35 0.98 14.39
N GLY A 575 39.60 0.44 13.42
CA GLY A 575 39.88 -0.83 12.77
C GLY A 575 39.34 -2.07 13.50
N THR A 576 38.70 -1.91 14.66
CA THR A 576 38.10 -3.01 15.43
C THR A 576 36.67 -3.34 14.97
N CYS A 577 36.10 -4.44 15.45
CA CYS A 577 34.75 -4.85 15.09
C CYS A 577 33.67 -4.04 15.84
N HIS A 578 32.55 -3.76 15.16
CA HIS A 578 31.30 -3.30 15.74
C HIS A 578 30.64 -4.40 16.57
N ASP A 579 30.89 -4.35 17.87
CA ASP A 579 30.35 -5.26 18.88
C ASP A 579 28.92 -4.87 19.30
N VAL A 580 27.99 -4.86 18.34
CA VAL A 580 26.57 -4.60 18.55
C VAL A 580 25.73 -5.62 17.78
N VAL A 581 24.51 -5.90 18.27
CA VAL A 581 23.60 -6.89 17.66
C VAL A 581 23.24 -6.49 16.22
N LYS A 582 22.93 -5.22 15.98
CA LYS A 582 22.55 -4.68 14.66
C LYS A 582 23.50 -3.54 14.25
N PRO A 583 24.63 -3.84 13.61
CA PRO A 583 25.59 -2.82 13.14
C PRO A 583 25.03 -1.95 12.00
N VAL A 584 24.00 -2.43 11.30
CA VAL A 584 23.36 -1.73 10.17
C VAL A 584 21.96 -1.25 10.56
N PRO A 585 21.63 0.05 10.40
CA PRO A 585 20.28 0.57 10.56
C PRO A 585 19.27 -0.09 9.63
N ALA A 586 18.10 -0.46 10.17
CA ALA A 586 17.03 -1.04 9.37
C ALA A 586 16.52 -0.04 8.32
N GLY A 587 16.29 -0.51 7.09
CA GLY A 587 15.75 0.31 6.00
C GLY A 587 16.69 1.36 5.43
N GLN A 588 18.01 1.28 5.68
CA GLN A 588 18.96 2.22 5.06
C GLN A 588 19.11 1.98 3.55
N CYS A 589 18.97 0.74 3.08
CA CYS A 589 18.87 0.40 1.67
C CYS A 589 17.41 0.41 1.20
N THR A 590 16.68 1.49 1.48
CA THR A 590 15.31 1.67 0.98
C THR A 590 15.23 2.87 0.06
N ARG A 591 14.75 2.64 -1.16
CA ARG A 591 14.37 3.69 -2.10
C ARG A 591 12.86 3.88 -2.04
N CYS A 592 12.41 5.12 -1.84
CA CYS A 592 10.99 5.47 -1.83
C CYS A 592 10.71 6.57 -2.83
N CYS A 593 9.58 6.47 -3.51
CA CYS A 593 9.06 7.48 -4.40
C CYS A 593 7.64 7.84 -4.01
N LYS A 594 7.46 9.13 -3.81
CA LYS A 594 6.20 9.73 -3.40
C LYS A 594 5.82 10.80 -4.40
N MET A 595 4.61 10.68 -4.91
CA MET A 595 4.08 11.53 -5.95
C MET A 595 2.64 11.94 -5.63
N SER A 596 2.31 13.19 -5.97
CA SER A 596 0.99 13.76 -5.80
C SER A 596 0.62 14.58 -7.02
N THR A 597 -0.58 14.32 -7.57
CA THR A 597 -1.19 15.11 -8.64
C THR A 597 -2.55 15.59 -8.17
N ALA A 598 -2.82 16.89 -8.32
CA ALA A 598 -4.17 17.45 -8.24
C ALA A 598 -4.57 17.92 -9.63
N LEU A 599 -5.66 17.36 -10.17
CA LEU A 599 -6.17 17.72 -11.49
C LEU A 599 -6.75 19.13 -11.43
N ARG A 600 -6.31 20.02 -12.33
CA ARG A 600 -6.70 21.43 -12.36
C ARG A 600 -6.73 21.93 -13.79
N GLU A 601 -7.54 22.95 -14.01
CA GLU A 601 -7.54 23.71 -15.24
C GLU A 601 -7.57 25.21 -14.97
N PHE A 602 -7.16 25.95 -15.98
CA PHE A 602 -7.40 27.36 -16.05
C PHE A 602 -8.82 27.65 -16.50
N TRP A 603 -9.58 28.35 -15.65
CA TRP A 603 -10.89 28.90 -15.97
C TRP A 603 -10.93 30.40 -15.71
N THR A 604 -11.79 31.13 -16.43
CA THR A 604 -11.89 32.59 -16.33
C THR A 604 -13.23 33.00 -15.72
N ASP A 605 -13.20 33.80 -14.66
CA ASP A 605 -14.39 34.43 -14.07
C ASP A 605 -14.80 35.64 -14.92
N TYR A 606 -15.49 35.36 -16.03
CA TYR A 606 -16.02 36.39 -16.91
C TYR A 606 -17.08 37.24 -16.19
N ARG A 607 -16.89 38.56 -16.19
CA ARG A 607 -17.80 39.50 -15.52
C ARG A 607 -18.26 40.60 -16.46
N CYS A 608 -19.57 40.74 -16.58
CA CYS A 608 -20.18 41.86 -17.28
C CYS A 608 -19.89 43.19 -16.55
N GLY A 609 -19.53 44.23 -17.31
CA GLY A 609 -19.17 45.55 -16.79
C GLY A 609 -17.70 45.72 -16.40
N SER A 610 -16.91 44.63 -16.40
CA SER A 610 -15.46 44.65 -16.16
C SER A 610 -14.70 44.85 -17.48
N ASP A 611 -13.62 45.64 -17.46
CA ASP A 611 -12.67 45.83 -18.59
C ASP A 611 -11.44 44.90 -18.51
N TYR A 612 -11.48 43.93 -17.60
CA TYR A 612 -10.52 42.82 -17.46
C TYR A 612 -11.21 41.62 -16.80
N ASP A 613 -10.66 40.41 -16.95
CA ASP A 613 -11.16 39.21 -16.28
C ASP A 613 -10.06 38.50 -15.48
N ALA A 614 -10.46 37.71 -14.48
CA ALA A 614 -9.55 36.99 -13.60
C ALA A 614 -9.56 35.49 -13.92
N ARG A 615 -8.37 34.93 -14.17
CA ARG A 615 -8.17 33.53 -14.54
C ARG A 615 -7.57 32.73 -13.38
N TYR A 616 -8.25 31.66 -12.99
CA TYR A 616 -7.92 30.82 -11.85
C TYR A 616 -7.40 29.47 -12.33
N CYS A 617 -6.42 28.90 -11.64
CA CYS A 617 -5.98 27.52 -11.86
C CYS A 617 -6.50 26.65 -10.71
N GLU A 618 -7.63 25.97 -10.94
CA GLU A 618 -8.39 25.29 -9.90
C GLU A 618 -8.93 23.94 -10.38
N GLY A 619 -9.31 23.10 -9.44
CA GLY A 619 -9.88 21.78 -9.69
C GLY A 619 -10.66 21.31 -8.47
N ASP A 620 -11.40 20.22 -8.63
CA ASP A 620 -12.22 19.67 -7.57
C ASP A 620 -11.33 19.01 -6.48
N SER A 621 -11.70 19.17 -5.21
CA SER A 621 -10.90 18.70 -4.07
C SER A 621 -10.73 17.18 -4.01
N ASP A 622 -11.65 16.42 -4.62
CA ASP A 622 -11.64 14.96 -4.67
C ASP A 622 -10.88 14.41 -5.89
N GLN A 623 -10.49 15.27 -6.85
CA GLN A 623 -9.74 14.91 -8.05
C GLN A 623 -8.23 14.99 -7.79
N THR A 624 -7.79 14.27 -6.77
CA THR A 624 -6.39 14.19 -6.36
C THR A 624 -5.93 12.74 -6.28
N CYS A 625 -4.65 12.50 -6.59
CA CYS A 625 -4.02 11.21 -6.44
C CYS A 625 -2.68 11.37 -5.72
N THR A 626 -2.52 10.65 -4.61
CA THR A 626 -1.26 10.53 -3.88
C THR A 626 -0.84 9.08 -3.89
N PHE A 627 0.38 8.82 -4.36
CA PHE A 627 0.96 7.49 -4.44
C PHE A 627 2.35 7.50 -3.82
N GLU A 628 2.63 6.49 -2.98
CA GLU A 628 3.94 6.29 -2.37
C GLU A 628 4.28 4.81 -2.44
N GLN A 629 5.44 4.47 -2.99
CA GLN A 629 5.95 3.10 -2.99
C GLN A 629 7.41 3.13 -2.59
N CYS A 630 7.82 2.15 -1.80
CA CYS A 630 9.18 1.93 -1.36
C CYS A 630 9.62 0.52 -1.73
N LEU A 631 10.87 0.38 -2.16
CA LEU A 631 11.55 -0.90 -2.34
C LEU A 631 12.76 -0.96 -1.41
N VAL A 632 12.85 -2.03 -0.62
CA VAL A 632 13.92 -2.26 0.35
C VAL A 632 14.77 -3.45 -0.05
N VAL A 633 16.09 -3.27 0.05
CA VAL A 633 17.06 -4.36 -0.03
C VAL A 633 17.44 -4.74 1.38
N ASN A 634 17.35 -6.03 1.72
CA ASN A 634 17.90 -6.58 2.95
C ASN A 634 19.18 -7.38 2.63
N GLY A 635 19.89 -7.84 3.66
CA GLY A 635 21.15 -8.57 3.46
C GLY A 635 20.97 -9.86 2.67
N ASP A 636 19.96 -10.65 3.00
CA ASP A 636 19.58 -11.93 2.40
C ASP A 636 18.97 -11.79 0.99
N THR A 637 18.39 -10.64 0.69
CA THR A 637 17.83 -10.32 -0.63
C THR A 637 18.92 -9.87 -1.58
N LEU A 638 19.96 -9.21 -1.07
CA LEU A 638 21.12 -8.78 -1.84
C LEU A 638 22.08 -9.91 -2.16
N ALA A 639 22.34 -10.79 -1.21
CA ALA A 639 23.37 -11.80 -1.32
C ALA A 639 22.92 -13.14 -0.74
N THR A 640 23.42 -14.22 -1.31
CA THR A 640 23.35 -15.56 -0.74
C THR A 640 24.73 -15.98 -0.29
N VAL A 641 24.83 -16.52 0.92
CA VAL A 641 26.09 -16.96 1.51
C VAL A 641 25.97 -18.36 2.09
N THR A 642 27.08 -19.09 2.09
CA THR A 642 27.21 -20.36 2.82
C THR A 642 28.48 -20.36 3.65
N ALA A 643 28.43 -21.05 4.78
CA ALA A 643 29.59 -21.44 5.57
C ALA A 643 29.45 -22.91 5.92
N ARG A 644 30.53 -23.69 5.76
CA ARG A 644 30.55 -25.11 6.10
C ARG A 644 31.94 -25.57 6.51
N ILE A 645 32.01 -26.62 7.32
CA ILE A 645 33.28 -27.26 7.67
C ILE A 645 33.96 -27.78 6.39
N LYS A 646 35.27 -27.50 6.24
CA LYS A 646 36.05 -27.98 5.10
C LYS A 646 36.00 -29.51 5.01
N PRO A 647 35.87 -30.10 3.81
CA PRO A 647 35.75 -31.56 3.65
C PRO A 647 36.86 -32.36 4.35
N GLY A 648 38.12 -31.92 4.26
CA GLY A 648 39.24 -32.60 4.93
C GLY A 648 39.13 -32.61 6.46
N ILE A 649 38.61 -31.53 7.04
CA ILE A 649 38.39 -31.40 8.49
C ILE A 649 37.23 -32.28 8.96
N ALA A 650 36.17 -32.37 8.15
CA ALA A 650 35.07 -33.29 8.41
C ALA A 650 35.53 -34.76 8.36
N ASP A 651 36.39 -35.13 7.41
CA ASP A 651 36.93 -36.49 7.31
C ASP A 651 37.87 -36.85 8.47
N GLU A 652 38.68 -35.91 8.95
CA GLU A 652 39.45 -36.08 10.18
C GLU A 652 38.55 -36.24 11.41
N SER A 653 37.49 -35.43 11.51
CA SER A 653 36.52 -35.52 12.61
C SER A 653 35.86 -36.90 12.65
N LYS A 654 35.49 -37.47 11.49
CA LYS A 654 34.97 -38.85 11.40
C LYS A 654 35.95 -39.89 11.95
N LYS A 655 37.26 -39.73 11.73
CA LYS A 655 38.27 -40.65 12.26
C LYS A 655 38.35 -40.60 13.78
N VAL A 656 38.19 -39.42 14.39
CA VAL A 656 38.13 -39.26 15.85
C VAL A 656 36.86 -39.92 16.39
N LEU A 657 35.70 -39.63 15.78
CA LEU A 657 34.41 -40.18 16.20
C LEU A 657 34.34 -41.72 16.13
N GLN A 658 35.03 -42.34 15.17
CA GLN A 658 35.12 -43.81 15.08
C GLN A 658 35.76 -44.49 16.30
N GLN A 659 36.52 -43.75 17.12
CA GLN A 659 37.14 -44.26 18.35
C GLN A 659 36.36 -43.88 19.61
N LEU A 660 35.26 -43.15 19.49
CA LEU A 660 34.38 -42.75 20.59
C LEU A 660 33.13 -43.63 20.62
N HIS A 661 32.49 -43.71 21.79
CA HIS A 661 31.29 -44.53 21.99
C HIS A 661 29.98 -43.72 21.89
N GLU A 662 30.06 -42.41 21.69
CA GLU A 662 28.89 -41.50 21.71
C GLU A 662 28.18 -41.44 20.35
N GLU A 663 26.86 -41.71 20.34
CA GLU A 663 26.06 -41.89 19.11
C GLU A 663 25.46 -40.59 18.52
N ASP A 664 25.55 -39.46 19.22
CA ASP A 664 24.86 -38.21 18.84
C ASP A 664 25.77 -37.16 18.16
N TYR A 665 27.07 -37.43 17.99
CA TYR A 665 27.99 -36.51 17.29
C TYR A 665 27.79 -36.51 15.77
N GLN A 666 28.10 -35.36 15.14
CA GLN A 666 28.01 -35.18 13.68
C GLN A 666 29.20 -34.37 13.14
N THR A 667 29.35 -34.26 11.82
CA THR A 667 30.49 -33.55 11.20
C THR A 667 30.09 -32.44 10.23
N VAL A 668 28.83 -32.03 10.26
CA VAL A 668 28.23 -30.95 9.47
C VAL A 668 28.47 -29.58 10.14
N THR A 669 28.28 -29.50 11.46
CA THR A 669 28.50 -28.28 12.26
C THR A 669 29.47 -28.49 13.43
N GLN A 670 29.95 -29.71 13.65
CA GLN A 670 30.92 -30.02 14.71
C GLN A 670 32.26 -30.47 14.12
N VAL A 671 33.35 -29.90 14.65
CA VAL A 671 34.74 -30.29 14.38
C VAL A 671 35.23 -31.08 15.60
N HIS A 672 35.73 -32.29 15.38
CA HIS A 672 36.24 -33.16 16.43
C HIS A 672 37.76 -33.29 16.34
N ARG A 673 38.44 -33.04 17.45
CA ARG A 673 39.90 -33.11 17.56
C ARG A 673 40.33 -33.96 18.74
N ALA A 674 41.22 -34.89 18.48
CA ALA A 674 41.95 -35.61 19.50
C ALA A 674 43.09 -34.72 20.02
N LEU A 675 43.20 -34.61 21.34
CA LEU A 675 44.36 -34.03 22.03
C LEU A 675 45.30 -35.16 22.46
N GLU A 676 46.56 -34.82 22.73
CA GLU A 676 47.56 -35.80 23.19
C GLU A 676 47.41 -36.12 24.68
N CYS A 677 46.84 -35.21 25.45
CA CYS A 677 46.82 -35.33 26.91
C CYS A 677 45.63 -36.11 27.47
N THR A 678 45.69 -36.40 28.77
CA THR A 678 44.69 -37.20 29.49
C THR A 678 43.67 -36.36 30.27
N SER A 679 43.91 -35.05 30.39
CA SER A 679 43.00 -34.12 31.06
C SER A 679 42.98 -32.76 30.39
N TYR A 680 41.82 -32.10 30.37
CA TYR A 680 41.73 -30.72 29.89
C TYR A 680 42.55 -29.80 30.78
N TYR A 681 43.28 -28.86 30.18
CA TYR A 681 44.19 -27.94 30.88
C TYR A 681 45.38 -28.62 31.59
N GLY A 682 45.65 -29.89 31.29
CA GLY A 682 46.83 -30.60 31.77
C GLY A 682 48.13 -30.09 31.13
N ASP A 683 49.24 -30.58 31.64
CA ASP A 683 50.59 -30.34 31.12
C ASP A 683 51.22 -31.60 30.49
N ASP A 684 50.47 -32.70 30.42
CA ASP A 684 50.87 -34.00 29.87
C ASP A 684 50.68 -34.06 28.34
N GLY A 685 51.47 -33.28 27.59
CA GLY A 685 51.43 -33.24 26.12
C GLY A 685 50.69 -32.02 25.57
N GLN A 686 50.30 -32.04 24.29
CA GLN A 686 49.58 -30.92 23.67
C GLN A 686 48.08 -30.92 24.05
N CYS A 687 47.72 -30.18 25.09
CA CYS A 687 46.34 -30.03 25.59
C CYS A 687 45.50 -28.92 24.96
N VAL A 688 46.00 -28.26 23.90
CA VAL A 688 45.27 -27.21 23.21
C VAL A 688 45.31 -27.43 21.71
N TYR A 689 44.19 -27.15 21.05
CA TYR A 689 44.11 -27.14 19.60
C TYR A 689 44.25 -25.71 19.10
N MET A 690 45.18 -25.48 18.18
CA MET A 690 45.41 -24.17 17.57
C MET A 690 45.10 -24.24 16.08
N ALA A 691 44.21 -23.37 15.61
CA ALA A 691 43.84 -23.30 14.20
C ALA A 691 43.29 -21.92 13.84
N LYS A 692 43.44 -21.52 12.57
CA LYS A 692 42.69 -20.38 12.04
C LYS A 692 41.27 -20.81 11.71
N LEU A 693 40.32 -19.88 11.81
CA LEU A 693 38.95 -20.20 11.45
C LEU A 693 38.80 -20.53 9.95
N SER A 694 39.60 -19.90 9.08
CA SER A 694 39.65 -20.23 7.65
C SER A 694 40.23 -21.62 7.34
N GLU A 695 40.98 -22.24 8.26
CA GLU A 695 41.48 -23.62 8.13
C GLU A 695 40.39 -24.64 8.46
N LEU A 696 39.38 -24.23 9.23
CA LEU A 696 38.26 -25.09 9.65
C LEU A 696 37.04 -24.95 8.74
N ILE A 697 36.71 -23.71 8.36
CA ILE A 697 35.44 -23.36 7.71
C ILE A 697 35.72 -22.67 6.37
N GLU A 698 35.07 -23.19 5.32
CA GLU A 698 35.01 -22.53 4.04
C GLU A 698 33.71 -21.73 3.88
N THR A 699 33.78 -20.63 3.14
CA THR A 699 32.64 -19.76 2.88
C THR A 699 32.48 -19.53 1.39
N THR A 700 31.24 -19.43 0.93
CA THR A 700 30.90 -18.97 -0.42
C THR A 700 29.94 -17.79 -0.34
N GLN A 701 29.96 -16.93 -1.35
CA GLN A 701 29.08 -15.78 -1.46
C GLN A 701 28.76 -15.49 -2.92
N THR A 702 27.50 -15.14 -3.19
CA THR A 702 26.98 -14.75 -4.51
C THR A 702 26.02 -13.58 -4.32
N LEU A 703 26.06 -12.60 -5.21
CA LEU A 703 25.01 -11.58 -5.26
C LEU A 703 23.78 -12.18 -5.95
N ASN A 704 22.60 -11.77 -5.50
CA ASN A 704 21.33 -12.22 -6.10
C ASN A 704 20.93 -11.36 -7.32
N PHE A 705 21.73 -10.32 -7.63
CA PHE A 705 21.58 -9.46 -8.80
C PHE A 705 22.74 -9.72 -9.78
N GLU A 706 22.47 -9.61 -11.08
CA GLU A 706 23.47 -9.77 -12.12
C GLU A 706 24.42 -8.55 -12.18
N GLY A 707 25.73 -8.80 -12.24
CA GLY A 707 26.74 -7.75 -12.39
C GLY A 707 28.18 -8.29 -12.30
N ASP A 708 29.10 -7.67 -13.04
CA ASP A 708 30.55 -7.98 -12.99
C ASP A 708 31.20 -7.19 -11.83
N LEU A 709 30.83 -7.56 -10.60
CA LEU A 709 31.24 -6.88 -9.37
C LEU A 709 32.11 -7.80 -8.51
N ASP A 710 33.13 -7.24 -7.86
CA ASP A 710 33.93 -7.99 -6.89
C ASP A 710 33.09 -8.32 -5.64
N LEU A 711 32.58 -9.55 -5.60
CA LEU A 711 31.73 -10.08 -4.54
C LEU A 711 32.35 -9.93 -3.14
N ASN A 712 33.69 -9.89 -3.02
CA ASN A 712 34.37 -9.72 -1.73
C ASN A 712 34.21 -8.33 -1.13
N SER A 713 33.75 -7.36 -1.94
CA SER A 713 33.56 -5.98 -1.51
C SER A 713 32.21 -5.74 -0.82
N PHE A 714 31.24 -6.66 -0.93
CA PHE A 714 29.85 -6.42 -0.46
C PHE A 714 29.45 -7.25 0.77
N VAL A 715 30.05 -8.43 0.94
CA VAL A 715 29.76 -9.34 2.04
C VAL A 715 30.93 -9.35 3.01
N HIS A 716 30.66 -8.98 4.26
CA HIS A 716 31.65 -8.89 5.31
C HIS A 716 31.31 -9.86 6.44
N TRP A 717 32.34 -10.53 6.94
CA TRP A 717 32.19 -11.58 7.93
C TRP A 717 32.67 -11.11 9.30
N ARG A 718 31.96 -11.54 10.35
CA ARG A 718 32.44 -11.48 11.74
C ARG A 718 32.19 -12.79 12.44
N PHE A 719 32.97 -13.04 13.48
CA PHE A 719 32.82 -14.22 14.32
C PHE A 719 32.94 -13.87 15.80
N LYS A 720 32.44 -14.76 16.64
CA LYS A 720 32.71 -14.79 18.08
C LYS A 720 32.86 -16.24 18.54
N VAL A 721 33.74 -16.42 19.52
CA VAL A 721 34.06 -17.72 20.13
C VAL A 721 33.47 -17.72 21.54
N ASN A 722 33.07 -18.86 22.12
CA ASN A 722 32.56 -18.95 23.49
C ASN A 722 31.27 -18.14 23.78
N GLY A 723 30.38 -18.03 22.78
CA GLY A 723 29.01 -17.54 22.97
C GLY A 723 28.89 -16.02 23.17
N ASP A 724 27.88 -15.57 23.94
CA ASP A 724 27.51 -14.14 24.08
C ASP A 724 28.39 -13.34 25.05
N SER A 725 29.27 -14.01 25.79
CA SER A 725 30.18 -13.37 26.74
C SER A 725 31.42 -12.74 26.08
N GLU A 726 31.67 -13.08 24.82
CA GLU A 726 32.81 -12.64 24.03
C GLU A 726 32.42 -11.61 22.97
N LYS A 727 33.36 -10.74 22.64
CA LYS A 727 33.15 -9.65 21.67
C LYS A 727 33.19 -10.18 20.24
N TRP A 728 32.39 -9.58 19.36
CA TRP A 728 32.53 -9.80 17.93
C TRP A 728 33.91 -9.41 17.42
N GLN A 729 34.46 -10.22 16.52
CA GLN A 729 35.74 -10.01 15.85
C GLN A 729 35.54 -10.02 14.33
N LEU A 730 36.29 -9.17 13.62
CA LEU A 730 36.29 -9.16 12.16
C LEU A 730 36.88 -10.47 11.63
N TRP A 731 36.35 -10.97 10.51
CA TRP A 731 36.84 -12.18 9.85
C TRP A 731 36.94 -12.00 8.35
N LYS A 732 37.99 -12.54 7.73
CA LYS A 732 38.20 -12.57 6.27
C LYS A 732 37.90 -11.22 5.59
N THR A 733 38.45 -10.12 6.12
CA THR A 733 38.05 -8.76 5.69
C THR A 733 38.60 -8.38 4.32
N ARG A 734 39.80 -8.84 3.99
CA ARG A 734 40.45 -8.62 2.69
C ARG A 734 41.32 -9.82 2.34
N ARG A 735 41.21 -10.32 1.12
CA ARG A 735 42.15 -11.30 0.59
C ARG A 735 43.47 -10.60 0.24
N GLN A 736 44.57 -11.07 0.79
CA GLN A 736 45.89 -10.52 0.52
C GLN A 736 46.32 -10.83 -0.92
N THR A 737 47.03 -9.90 -1.53
CA THR A 737 47.54 -10.02 -2.90
C THR A 737 48.74 -10.97 -2.98
N SER A 738 49.06 -11.43 -4.19
CA SER A 738 50.26 -12.24 -4.43
C SER A 738 51.56 -11.49 -4.08
N ALA A 739 51.56 -10.15 -4.18
CA ALA A 739 52.68 -9.31 -3.77
C ALA A 739 52.87 -9.29 -2.24
N GLU A 740 51.77 -9.30 -1.47
CA GLU A 740 51.82 -9.32 -0.01
C GLU A 740 52.16 -10.70 0.56
N THR A 741 51.70 -11.76 -0.09
CA THR A 741 51.92 -13.15 0.34
C THR A 741 53.19 -13.77 -0.24
N GLY A 742 53.80 -13.16 -1.26
CA GLY A 742 54.92 -13.73 -2.02
C GLY A 742 54.57 -14.96 -2.87
N CYS A 743 53.27 -15.25 -3.02
CA CYS A 743 52.75 -16.48 -3.60
C CYS A 743 52.05 -16.18 -4.94
N HIS A 744 52.67 -16.57 -6.07
CA HIS A 744 52.19 -16.23 -7.42
C HIS A 744 51.43 -17.35 -8.14
N TRP A 745 51.26 -18.51 -7.50
CA TRP A 745 50.69 -19.70 -8.12
C TRP A 745 49.17 -19.81 -7.90
N ALA A 746 48.42 -20.29 -8.90
CA ALA A 746 46.95 -20.36 -8.82
C ALA A 746 46.44 -21.31 -7.73
N THR A 747 47.26 -22.27 -7.28
CA THR A 747 46.92 -23.18 -6.19
C THR A 747 47.07 -22.53 -4.80
N CYS A 748 47.54 -21.27 -4.69
CA CYS A 748 47.93 -20.66 -3.40
C CYS A 748 46.74 -20.65 -2.45
N GLU A 749 46.97 -21.12 -1.21
CA GLU A 749 45.95 -21.01 -0.18
C GLU A 749 45.65 -19.52 0.07
N ALA A 750 44.38 -19.17 0.13
CA ALA A 750 43.97 -17.79 0.25
C ALA A 750 44.28 -17.26 1.66
N VAL A 751 45.15 -16.25 1.75
CA VAL A 751 45.46 -15.55 2.99
C VAL A 751 44.56 -14.32 3.13
N TYR A 752 44.01 -14.12 4.33
CA TYR A 752 43.11 -13.01 4.62
C TYR A 752 43.59 -12.15 5.78
N ASP A 753 43.25 -10.87 5.74
CA ASP A 753 43.31 -9.99 6.90
C ASP A 753 42.25 -10.40 7.95
N ASN A 754 42.56 -10.18 9.23
CA ASN A 754 41.72 -10.55 10.38
C ASN A 754 41.38 -12.05 10.47
N ASP A 755 42.37 -12.90 10.21
CA ASP A 755 42.26 -14.37 10.33
C ASP A 755 43.40 -14.92 11.21
N ALA A 756 43.38 -14.50 12.48
CA ALA A 756 44.38 -14.89 13.47
C ALA A 756 44.21 -16.36 13.91
N VAL A 757 45.29 -16.96 14.39
CA VAL A 757 45.26 -18.29 15.00
C VAL A 757 44.49 -18.21 16.31
N LEU A 758 43.50 -19.08 16.48
CA LEU A 758 42.70 -19.23 17.69
C LEU A 758 43.22 -20.42 18.50
N THR A 759 43.15 -20.31 19.82
CA THR A 759 43.49 -21.40 20.75
C THR A 759 42.20 -21.93 21.37
N PHE A 760 41.91 -23.20 21.11
CA PHE A 760 40.79 -23.94 21.69
C PHE A 760 41.33 -24.81 22.83
N SER A 761 40.73 -24.67 24.02
CA SER A 761 41.14 -25.40 25.22
C SER A 761 39.95 -25.97 26.01
N ASP A 762 38.77 -25.37 25.85
CA ASP A 762 37.52 -25.89 26.39
C ASP A 762 37.13 -27.22 25.70
N PRO A 763 36.48 -28.16 26.42
CA PRO A 763 35.98 -29.42 25.84
C PRO A 763 35.03 -29.20 24.66
N GLU A 764 34.23 -28.13 24.72
CA GLU A 764 33.35 -27.67 23.66
C GLU A 764 33.50 -26.16 23.52
N THR A 765 33.72 -25.69 22.30
CA THR A 765 33.78 -24.26 21.98
C THR A 765 32.75 -23.94 20.90
N LYS A 766 31.77 -23.09 21.20
CA LYS A 766 30.81 -22.58 20.21
C LYS A 766 31.40 -21.43 19.41
N ILE A 767 31.33 -21.52 18.10
CA ILE A 767 31.70 -20.48 17.15
C ILE A 767 30.44 -19.97 16.46
N SER A 768 30.16 -18.67 16.60
CA SER A 768 29.08 -18.01 15.86
C SER A 768 29.66 -17.14 14.77
N ILE A 769 29.15 -17.27 13.55
CA ILE A 769 29.62 -16.55 12.36
C ILE A 769 28.44 -15.82 11.74
N GLU A 770 28.64 -14.56 11.38
CA GLU A 770 27.64 -13.77 10.67
C GLU A 770 28.23 -13.13 9.42
N ALA A 771 27.44 -13.16 8.36
CA ALA A 771 27.68 -12.41 7.14
C ALA A 771 26.75 -11.20 7.08
N TRP A 772 27.32 -10.03 6.85
CA TRP A 772 26.61 -8.77 6.75
C TRP A 772 26.94 -8.05 5.46
N THR A 773 25.95 -7.34 4.93
CA THR A 773 26.15 -6.30 3.90
C THR A 773 25.77 -4.95 4.48
N GLN A 774 25.98 -3.90 3.70
CA GLN A 774 25.43 -2.57 4.00
C GLN A 774 23.90 -2.53 3.94
N CYS A 775 23.20 -3.61 3.61
CA CYS A 775 21.75 -3.66 3.63
C CYS A 775 21.19 -4.54 4.76
N GLY A 776 22.06 -5.18 5.56
CA GLY A 776 21.66 -5.92 6.76
C GLY A 776 22.36 -7.26 6.90
N LEU A 777 21.81 -8.09 7.80
CA LEU A 777 22.27 -9.46 8.01
C LEU A 777 21.89 -10.30 6.79
N VAL A 778 22.85 -11.05 6.25
CA VAL A 778 22.60 -12.04 5.21
C VAL A 778 22.21 -13.36 5.83
N ARG A 779 23.08 -13.87 6.72
CA ARG A 779 22.85 -15.15 7.41
C ARG A 779 23.76 -15.30 8.62
N SER A 780 23.32 -16.12 9.56
CA SER A 780 24.09 -16.56 10.73
C SER A 780 24.35 -18.05 10.67
N PHE A 781 25.53 -18.47 11.12
CA PHE A 781 25.97 -19.85 11.17
C PHE A 781 26.55 -20.15 12.56
N PHE A 782 26.42 -21.40 12.99
CA PHE A 782 26.97 -21.87 14.25
C PHE A 782 27.72 -23.17 14.04
N PHE A 783 28.91 -23.23 14.63
CA PHE A 783 29.77 -24.40 14.62
C PHE A 783 30.27 -24.68 16.03
N TYR A 784 30.71 -25.91 16.28
CA TYR A 784 31.29 -26.32 17.54
C TYR A 784 32.64 -26.99 17.30
N VAL A 785 33.61 -26.71 18.16
CA VAL A 785 34.87 -27.44 18.22
C VAL A 785 34.84 -28.28 19.48
N HIS A 786 34.84 -29.60 19.32
CA HIS A 786 34.90 -30.58 20.39
C HIS A 786 36.33 -31.13 20.51
N LEU A 787 36.88 -31.02 21.71
CA LEU A 787 38.20 -31.54 22.03
C LEU A 787 38.06 -32.82 22.85
N HIS A 788 38.76 -33.88 22.45
CA HIS A 788 38.72 -35.19 23.08
C HIS A 788 40.10 -35.54 23.62
N VAL A 789 40.19 -35.74 24.94
CA VAL A 789 41.40 -36.20 25.62
C VAL A 789 41.46 -37.73 25.65
N ASN A 790 42.66 -38.28 25.84
CA ASN A 790 42.83 -39.72 26.05
C ASN A 790 42.31 -40.12 27.45
N SER A 791 41.74 -41.32 27.58
CA SER A 791 41.30 -41.84 28.87
C SER A 791 42.49 -42.03 29.81
N ALA A 792 42.38 -41.52 31.04
CA ALA A 792 43.36 -41.80 32.08
C ALA A 792 43.37 -43.31 32.42
N VAL A 793 44.57 -43.84 32.66
CA VAL A 793 44.80 -45.25 32.96
C VAL A 793 45.35 -45.42 34.37
N ASP A 794 44.62 -46.17 35.22
CA ASP A 794 44.98 -46.48 36.61
C ASP A 794 45.10 -48.00 36.82
N VAL A 795 45.86 -48.67 35.94
CA VAL A 795 46.03 -50.13 35.95
C VAL A 795 46.65 -50.65 37.24
N CYS A 796 47.56 -49.89 37.85
CA CYS A 796 48.24 -50.31 39.09
C CYS A 796 47.30 -50.40 40.29
N LYS A 797 46.18 -49.68 40.30
CA LYS A 797 45.17 -49.77 41.38
C LYS A 797 44.47 -51.11 41.43
N HIS A 798 44.38 -51.78 40.29
CA HIS A 798 43.74 -53.09 40.11
C HIS A 798 44.77 -54.21 39.98
N PHE A 799 46.07 -53.89 40.02
CA PHE A 799 47.12 -54.89 39.82
C PHE A 799 47.02 -56.04 40.82
N ASP A 800 46.64 -55.72 42.06
CA ASP A 800 46.41 -56.70 43.13
C ASP A 800 45.31 -57.72 42.81
N GLU A 801 44.28 -57.30 42.08
CA GLU A 801 43.12 -58.13 41.71
C GLU A 801 43.42 -59.04 40.52
N MET A 802 44.46 -58.73 39.73
CA MET A 802 44.91 -59.54 38.59
C MET A 802 45.62 -60.82 39.02
N TRP A 803 45.99 -60.95 40.30
CA TRP A 803 46.73 -62.09 40.83
C TRP A 803 45.89 -62.90 41.80
N TYR A 804 45.71 -64.20 41.52
CA TYR A 804 44.94 -65.11 42.37
C TYR A 804 45.43 -66.56 42.30
N GLN A 805 45.02 -67.37 43.28
CA GLN A 805 45.16 -68.84 43.23
C GLN A 805 43.87 -69.44 42.69
N THR A 806 43.92 -70.07 41.51
CA THR A 806 42.74 -70.69 40.87
C THR A 806 42.15 -71.79 41.75
N SER A 807 43.01 -72.52 42.45
CA SER A 807 42.65 -73.62 43.36
C SER A 807 41.89 -73.17 44.62
N VAL A 808 41.91 -71.87 44.97
CA VAL A 808 41.34 -71.33 46.23
C VAL A 808 40.30 -70.25 45.95
N SER A 809 39.30 -70.56 45.11
CA SER A 809 38.10 -69.73 44.83
C SER A 809 38.29 -68.41 44.05
N ARG A 810 39.43 -68.21 43.37
CA ARG A 810 39.73 -67.01 42.53
C ARG A 810 39.59 -65.67 43.27
N LEU A 811 39.71 -65.68 44.59
CA LEU A 811 39.76 -64.44 45.38
C LEU A 811 41.16 -63.81 45.25
N PRO A 812 41.28 -62.47 45.23
CA PRO A 812 42.58 -61.80 45.27
C PRO A 812 43.40 -62.31 46.45
N ILE A 813 44.68 -62.56 46.20
CA ILE A 813 45.58 -63.05 47.25
C ILE A 813 45.74 -61.95 48.31
N ALA A 814 45.81 -62.32 49.59
CA ALA A 814 46.26 -61.40 50.64
C ALA A 814 47.81 -61.23 50.57
N ALA A 815 48.44 -60.63 51.59
CA ALA A 815 49.90 -60.53 51.65
C ALA A 815 50.61 -61.91 51.70
N GLN A 816 49.89 -62.95 52.13
CA GLN A 816 50.41 -64.32 52.26
C GLN A 816 49.55 -65.29 51.43
N MET A 817 50.20 -66.21 50.71
CA MET A 817 49.56 -67.31 49.97
C MET A 817 50.09 -68.67 50.40
N CYS A 818 49.31 -69.71 50.17
CA CYS A 818 49.69 -71.07 50.52
C CYS A 818 50.31 -71.79 49.32
N ALA A 819 51.28 -72.66 49.59
CA ALA A 819 51.67 -73.74 48.69
C ALA A 819 50.42 -74.51 48.20
N TYR A 820 50.47 -75.02 46.98
CA TYR A 820 49.44 -75.95 46.53
C TYR A 820 49.43 -77.17 47.48
N PRO A 821 48.26 -77.67 47.94
CA PRO A 821 48.23 -78.65 49.02
C PRO A 821 49.13 -79.88 48.79
N GLY A 822 50.14 -80.05 49.65
CA GLY A 822 51.10 -81.15 49.59
C GLY A 822 52.25 -80.98 48.58
N SER A 823 52.34 -79.83 47.90
CA SER A 823 53.40 -79.50 46.94
C SER A 823 54.47 -78.57 47.53
N ASP A 824 55.61 -78.50 46.85
CA ASP A 824 56.72 -77.55 47.09
C ASP A 824 56.62 -76.26 46.26
N PHE A 825 55.49 -76.02 45.59
CA PHE A 825 55.24 -74.81 44.81
C PHE A 825 53.86 -74.23 45.11
N ALA A 826 53.71 -72.92 44.94
CA ALA A 826 52.42 -72.24 44.93
C ALA A 826 51.92 -72.04 43.49
N GLU A 827 50.64 -72.29 43.27
CA GLU A 827 49.97 -71.92 42.01
C GLU A 827 49.60 -70.44 42.06
N LEU A 828 50.02 -69.70 41.04
CA LEU A 828 49.75 -68.27 40.89
C LEU A 828 49.26 -67.99 39.47
N THR A 829 48.11 -67.34 39.35
CA THR A 829 47.53 -66.95 38.06
C THR A 829 47.56 -65.44 37.90
N PHE A 830 48.01 -64.99 36.73
CA PHE A 830 47.85 -63.63 36.23
C PHE A 830 46.67 -63.58 35.26
N ASP A 831 45.69 -62.72 35.55
CA ASP A 831 44.51 -62.48 34.72
C ASP A 831 44.40 -60.98 34.44
N PHE A 832 44.69 -60.60 33.20
CA PHE A 832 44.63 -59.24 32.71
C PHE A 832 43.62 -59.12 31.57
N HIS A 833 42.67 -58.22 31.76
CA HIS A 833 41.77 -57.77 30.70
C HIS A 833 42.22 -56.39 30.20
N PRO A 834 42.20 -56.11 28.89
CA PRO A 834 42.73 -54.87 28.31
C PRO A 834 42.03 -53.58 28.77
N ASN A 835 40.87 -53.71 29.43
CA ASN A 835 40.09 -52.60 29.96
C ASN A 835 40.36 -52.32 31.45
N VAL A 836 41.21 -53.11 32.13
CA VAL A 836 41.49 -52.93 33.56
C VAL A 836 42.22 -51.61 33.78
N GLY A 837 41.69 -50.81 34.71
CA GLY A 837 42.21 -49.47 35.00
C GLY A 837 41.92 -48.43 33.93
N LEU A 838 41.34 -48.78 32.77
CA LEU A 838 40.84 -47.79 31.81
C LEU A 838 39.59 -47.14 32.40
N GLN A 839 39.63 -45.83 32.63
CA GLN A 839 38.44 -45.09 33.03
C GLN A 839 37.50 -44.96 31.84
N TYR A 840 36.38 -45.67 31.90
CA TYR A 840 35.36 -45.61 30.85
C TYR A 840 34.72 -44.22 30.83
N SER A 841 34.88 -43.53 29.72
CA SER A 841 34.16 -42.29 29.41
C SER A 841 33.65 -42.36 27.98
N ARG A 842 32.43 -41.87 27.77
CA ARG A 842 31.82 -41.80 26.43
C ARG A 842 32.45 -40.73 25.55
N THR A 843 33.12 -39.75 26.16
CA THR A 843 33.66 -38.54 25.51
C THR A 843 35.19 -38.54 25.37
N GLN A 844 35.88 -39.52 25.98
CA GLN A 844 37.34 -39.63 25.94
C GLN A 844 37.78 -40.78 25.03
N LEU A 845 38.99 -40.65 24.48
CA LEU A 845 39.58 -41.61 23.57
C LEU A 845 40.23 -42.76 24.35
N GLY A 846 39.74 -43.98 24.17
CA GLY A 846 40.30 -45.16 24.83
C GLY A 846 41.72 -45.44 24.35
N MET A 847 42.66 -45.58 25.30
CA MET A 847 44.03 -46.01 25.01
C MET A 847 44.06 -47.52 24.75
N LYS A 848 44.93 -47.97 23.84
CA LYS A 848 45.09 -49.39 23.50
C LYS A 848 46.34 -49.95 24.13
N VAL A 849 46.22 -51.09 24.81
CA VAL A 849 47.41 -51.81 25.31
C VAL A 849 48.13 -52.41 24.11
N SER A 850 49.44 -52.18 23.98
CA SER A 850 50.26 -52.78 22.91
C SER A 850 51.22 -53.85 23.43
N GLU A 851 51.65 -53.74 24.68
CA GLU A 851 52.60 -54.66 25.28
C GLU A 851 52.40 -54.79 26.79
N VAL A 852 52.53 -56.02 27.32
CA VAL A 852 52.61 -56.30 28.76
C VAL A 852 53.83 -57.18 29.01
N VAL A 853 54.74 -56.73 29.88
CA VAL A 853 55.95 -57.46 30.27
C VAL A 853 56.00 -57.60 31.78
N CYS A 854 56.00 -58.81 32.32
CA CYS A 854 56.15 -59.06 33.75
C CYS A 854 57.48 -59.74 34.07
N THR A 855 58.09 -59.31 35.16
CA THR A 855 59.31 -59.86 35.75
C THR A 855 59.03 -60.41 37.13
N GLY A 856 59.64 -61.54 37.48
CA GLY A 856 59.50 -62.21 38.77
C GLY A 856 60.85 -62.38 39.47
N THR A 857 60.86 -62.27 40.81
CA THR A 857 62.07 -62.33 41.64
C THR A 857 61.83 -63.14 42.92
N LEU A 858 62.68 -64.13 43.20
CA LEU A 858 62.64 -64.93 44.44
C LEU A 858 63.69 -64.47 45.46
N GLU A 859 63.26 -64.03 46.65
CA GLU A 859 64.11 -63.53 47.77
C GLU A 859 65.26 -62.62 47.31
N ASN A 860 64.96 -61.57 46.55
CA ASN A 860 65.93 -60.59 46.06
C ASN A 860 67.05 -61.12 45.12
N ARG A 861 66.86 -62.29 44.48
CA ARG A 861 67.75 -62.77 43.41
C ARG A 861 67.61 -61.92 42.14
N THR A 862 68.41 -62.20 41.10
CA THR A 862 68.23 -61.48 39.82
C THR A 862 66.84 -61.75 39.23
N PRO A 863 66.06 -60.72 38.85
CA PRO A 863 64.75 -60.88 38.22
C PRO A 863 64.82 -61.60 36.88
N VAL A 864 63.74 -62.28 36.49
CA VAL A 864 63.59 -62.90 35.17
C VAL A 864 62.25 -62.50 34.53
N GLU A 865 62.21 -62.39 33.21
CA GLU A 865 60.95 -62.22 32.46
C GLU A 865 60.09 -63.49 32.61
N ILE A 866 58.91 -63.35 33.21
CA ILE A 866 57.96 -64.46 33.41
C ILE A 866 56.84 -64.44 32.37
N LEU A 867 56.56 -63.27 31.78
CA LEU A 867 55.52 -63.06 30.79
C LEU A 867 55.89 -61.90 29.86
N LYS A 868 55.73 -62.10 28.56
CA LYS A 868 55.76 -61.04 27.56
C LYS A 868 54.70 -61.28 26.52
N VAL A 869 53.81 -60.31 26.34
CA VAL A 869 52.74 -60.34 25.34
C VAL A 869 52.77 -59.04 24.56
N THR A 870 53.09 -59.12 23.27
CA THR A 870 53.07 -57.99 22.33
C THR A 870 51.93 -58.22 21.34
N LYS A 871 50.77 -57.65 21.63
CA LYS A 871 49.54 -57.79 20.84
C LYS A 871 48.61 -56.62 21.14
N ASP A 872 47.81 -56.21 20.16
CA ASP A 872 46.83 -55.14 20.35
C ASP A 872 45.70 -55.57 21.29
N SER A 873 45.59 -54.87 22.41
CA SER A 873 44.58 -55.04 23.47
C SER A 873 44.34 -56.51 23.84
N PRO A 874 45.37 -57.20 24.39
CA PRO A 874 45.28 -58.63 24.64
C PRO A 874 44.51 -58.90 25.94
N GLU A 875 43.65 -59.91 25.90
CA GLU A 875 43.26 -60.64 27.12
C GLU A 875 44.35 -61.65 27.43
N ILE A 876 44.86 -61.63 28.67
CA ILE A 876 45.97 -62.47 29.11
C ILE A 876 45.54 -63.23 30.35
N VAL A 877 45.50 -64.55 30.25
CA VAL A 877 45.42 -65.43 31.41
C VAL A 877 46.63 -66.34 31.36
N THR A 878 47.51 -66.26 32.36
CA THR A 878 48.71 -67.10 32.43
C THR A 878 48.92 -67.61 33.84
N ARG A 879 49.22 -68.91 33.95
CA ARG A 879 49.45 -69.58 35.23
C ARG A 879 50.92 -69.91 35.39
N PHE A 880 51.37 -69.82 36.64
CA PHE A 880 52.73 -70.07 37.05
C PHE A 880 52.72 -70.99 38.28
N GLY A 881 53.70 -71.89 38.36
CA GLY A 881 54.10 -72.50 39.63
C GLY A 881 55.28 -71.73 40.20
N VAL A 882 55.21 -71.26 41.44
CA VAL A 882 56.32 -70.59 42.12
C VAL A 882 56.90 -71.55 43.15
N GLU A 883 58.12 -72.03 42.91
CA GLU A 883 58.81 -72.98 43.79
C GLU A 883 59.20 -72.32 45.12
N ILE A 884 58.93 -73.01 46.23
CA ILE A 884 59.23 -72.55 47.58
C ILE A 884 60.70 -72.85 47.87
N LEU A 885 61.41 -71.87 48.40
CA LEU A 885 62.79 -72.04 48.84
C LEU A 885 62.82 -72.87 50.12
N HIS A 886 63.51 -74.01 50.06
CA HIS A 886 63.63 -74.89 51.21
C HIS A 886 64.63 -74.30 52.23
N ALA A 887 64.12 -73.84 53.39
CA ALA A 887 64.93 -73.37 54.50
C ALA A 887 64.85 -74.38 55.67
N PRO A 888 65.94 -75.06 56.06
CA PRO A 888 65.89 -76.20 57.00
C PRO A 888 65.58 -75.85 58.47
N SER A 889 65.09 -74.66 58.82
CA SER A 889 64.88 -74.31 60.25
C SER A 889 63.79 -73.28 60.64
N THR A 890 62.87 -72.92 59.75
CA THR A 890 61.68 -72.08 60.07
C THR A 890 60.52 -72.45 59.14
N GLU A 891 59.26 -72.18 59.52
CA GLU A 891 58.12 -72.26 58.58
C GLU A 891 58.55 -71.62 57.25
N ALA A 892 58.52 -72.41 56.16
CA ALA A 892 59.13 -72.02 54.89
C ALA A 892 58.32 -70.87 54.28
N LEU A 893 58.81 -69.65 54.48
CA LEU A 893 58.25 -68.44 53.90
C LEU A 893 59.17 -67.98 52.79
N THR A 894 58.67 -67.96 51.56
CA THR A 894 59.39 -67.52 50.37
C THR A 894 58.75 -66.26 49.81
N ASN A 895 59.51 -65.18 49.72
CA ASN A 895 59.09 -63.94 49.11
C ASN A 895 59.28 -63.98 47.61
N PHE A 896 58.21 -63.67 46.89
CA PHE A 896 58.18 -63.56 45.44
C PHE A 896 57.69 -62.16 45.04
N ASP A 897 58.56 -61.39 44.39
CA ASP A 897 58.23 -60.06 43.91
C ASP A 897 57.96 -60.10 42.41
N VAL A 898 56.84 -59.51 42.00
CA VAL A 898 56.47 -59.35 40.60
C VAL A 898 56.40 -57.89 40.23
N SER A 899 56.94 -57.52 39.08
CA SER A 899 56.81 -56.19 38.48
C SER A 899 56.40 -56.32 37.03
N CYS A 900 55.29 -55.69 36.64
CA CYS A 900 54.79 -55.66 35.27
C CYS A 900 54.79 -54.25 34.67
N ASP A 901 55.31 -54.12 33.46
CA ASP A 901 55.21 -52.93 32.61
C ASP A 901 54.06 -53.09 31.63
N PHE A 902 53.09 -52.19 31.69
CA PHE A 902 51.96 -52.09 30.77
C PHE A 902 52.18 -50.91 29.82
N THR A 903 52.32 -51.17 28.53
CA THR A 903 52.51 -50.13 27.50
C THR A 903 51.20 -49.85 26.80
N TYR A 904 50.75 -48.60 26.88
CA TYR A 904 49.53 -48.08 26.24
C TYR A 904 49.89 -47.15 25.09
N LEU A 905 49.19 -47.28 23.96
CA LEU A 905 49.24 -46.35 22.84
C LEU A 905 48.08 -45.36 22.94
N ASP A 906 48.38 -44.08 22.90
CA ASP A 906 47.38 -43.03 22.74
C ASP A 906 46.89 -42.91 21.28
N TYR A 907 45.97 -41.97 21.03
CA TYR A 907 45.45 -41.73 19.68
C TYR A 907 46.53 -41.34 18.65
N SER A 908 47.59 -40.64 19.09
CA SER A 908 48.71 -40.23 18.22
C SER A 908 49.65 -41.39 17.89
N GLY A 909 49.52 -42.52 18.61
CA GLY A 909 50.42 -43.66 18.56
C GLY A 909 51.64 -43.53 19.48
N THR A 910 51.62 -42.55 20.40
CA THR A 910 52.69 -42.40 21.40
C THR A 910 52.50 -43.42 22.52
N ALA A 911 53.60 -44.04 22.93
CA ALA A 911 53.61 -45.09 23.93
C ALA A 911 53.80 -44.53 25.35
N HIS A 912 52.93 -44.97 26.25
CA HIS A 912 52.91 -44.62 27.67
C HIS A 912 53.03 -45.89 28.50
N ALA A 913 54.15 -46.06 29.20
CA ALA A 913 54.39 -47.23 30.06
C ALA A 913 53.96 -46.97 31.52
N LYS A 914 53.32 -47.95 32.13
CA LYS A 914 52.97 -47.98 33.56
C LYS A 914 53.56 -49.23 34.21
N THR A 915 54.47 -49.02 35.16
CA THR A 915 55.08 -50.11 35.94
C THR A 915 54.31 -50.31 37.24
N CYS A 916 53.82 -51.53 37.47
CA CYS A 916 53.12 -51.93 38.69
C CYS A 916 53.86 -53.10 39.34
N GLY A 917 54.04 -53.06 40.66
CA GLY A 917 54.75 -54.10 41.40
C GLY A 917 53.96 -54.62 42.59
N ARG A 918 54.13 -55.90 42.91
CA ARG A 918 53.52 -56.57 44.06
C ARG A 918 54.45 -57.66 44.61
N SER A 919 54.47 -57.77 45.94
CA SER A 919 55.16 -58.83 46.66
C SER A 919 54.18 -59.86 47.21
N PHE A 920 54.55 -61.13 47.14
CA PHE A 920 53.81 -62.25 47.73
C PHE A 920 54.70 -62.98 48.73
N SER A 921 54.16 -63.31 49.90
CA SER A 921 54.81 -64.24 50.84
C SER A 921 54.16 -65.61 50.72
N ILE A 922 54.90 -66.60 50.20
CA ILE A 922 54.42 -67.97 50.05
C ILE A 922 54.78 -68.74 51.30
N ALA A 923 53.78 -69.26 52.01
CA ALA A 923 53.98 -70.16 53.12
C ALA A 923 53.49 -71.57 52.81
N ASP A 924 54.17 -72.53 53.39
CA ASP A 924 53.73 -73.91 53.38
C ASP A 924 52.64 -74.14 54.45
N CYS A 925 51.37 -73.95 54.06
CA CYS A 925 50.23 -73.96 54.98
C CYS A 925 49.75 -75.35 55.41
N LYS A 926 50.22 -76.42 54.75
CA LYS A 926 49.78 -77.79 55.04
C LYS A 926 50.94 -78.77 55.23
N GLY A 927 52.19 -78.31 55.13
CA GLY A 927 53.32 -79.19 54.93
C GLY A 927 53.30 -79.72 53.49
N PRO A 928 54.44 -79.90 52.82
CA PRO A 928 54.50 -80.89 51.78
C PRO A 928 54.19 -82.23 52.50
N GLN A 929 53.37 -83.13 51.93
CA GLN A 929 52.90 -84.35 52.63
C GLN A 929 54.00 -85.42 52.71
N PHE A 930 55.18 -85.01 53.14
CA PHE A 930 56.36 -85.81 53.37
C PHE A 930 56.62 -85.72 54.87
N ASP A 931 56.75 -86.88 55.51
CA ASP A 931 56.81 -87.08 56.97
C ASP A 931 55.47 -87.29 57.70
N LEU A 932 54.57 -88.09 57.12
CA LEU A 932 53.71 -88.94 57.93
C LEU A 932 54.37 -90.32 58.08
N PRO A 933 54.46 -90.91 59.30
CA PRO A 933 54.83 -92.31 59.43
C PRO A 933 53.74 -93.12 58.73
N ASN A 934 54.06 -93.67 57.54
CA ASN A 934 53.22 -94.36 56.54
C ASN A 934 53.01 -93.64 55.19
N ALA A 935 53.79 -92.62 54.82
CA ALA A 935 53.77 -92.08 53.45
C ALA A 935 54.20 -93.16 52.42
N GLU A 936 53.50 -93.29 51.30
CA GLU A 936 53.76 -94.30 50.25
C GLU A 936 55.12 -94.13 49.53
N CYS A 937 55.84 -93.03 49.78
CA CYS A 937 57.14 -92.76 49.17
C CYS A 937 58.07 -92.02 50.15
N GLU A 938 59.31 -92.51 50.30
CA GLU A 938 60.35 -91.83 51.10
C GLU A 938 60.99 -90.67 50.30
N PHE A 939 61.06 -89.49 50.93
CA PHE A 939 61.48 -88.19 50.36
C PHE A 939 62.87 -88.21 49.68
N ASP A 940 63.85 -88.90 50.27
CA ASP A 940 65.27 -88.86 49.85
C ASP A 940 65.58 -89.56 48.51
N ALA A 941 64.63 -90.31 47.94
CA ALA A 941 64.85 -91.00 46.68
C ALA A 941 64.86 -90.03 45.48
N CYS A 942 64.02 -88.99 45.51
CA CYS A 942 63.66 -88.20 44.33
C CYS A 942 63.78 -86.67 44.49
N ALA A 943 63.67 -86.12 45.71
CA ALA A 943 63.71 -84.67 45.91
C ALA A 943 65.07 -84.06 45.48
N GLY A 944 65.05 -82.95 44.74
CA GLY A 944 66.25 -82.21 44.33
C GLY A 944 67.13 -82.88 43.26
N LYS A 945 66.62 -83.88 42.52
CA LYS A 945 67.31 -84.54 41.39
C LYS A 945 66.78 -84.03 40.04
N ALA A 946 67.36 -84.48 38.93
CA ALA A 946 67.00 -84.00 37.57
C ALA A 946 65.55 -84.28 37.16
N ASN A 947 64.89 -85.28 37.79
CA ASN A 947 63.51 -85.67 37.54
C ASN A 947 62.62 -85.15 38.67
N ALA A 948 61.40 -84.69 38.36
CA ALA A 948 60.48 -84.14 39.35
C ALA A 948 60.04 -85.21 40.36
N GLY A 949 60.15 -84.92 41.66
CA GLY A 949 59.71 -85.78 42.75
C GLY A 949 58.19 -85.94 42.85
N LEU A 950 57.72 -86.87 43.68
CA LEU A 950 56.29 -87.00 43.99
C LEU A 950 55.77 -85.65 44.53
N TYR A 951 54.61 -85.20 44.07
CA TYR A 951 54.01 -83.89 44.36
C TYR A 951 54.83 -82.62 43.99
N GLU A 952 55.97 -82.76 43.32
CA GLU A 952 56.68 -81.62 42.71
C GLU A 952 56.08 -81.26 41.35
N ALA A 953 56.30 -80.01 40.93
CA ALA A 953 55.88 -79.55 39.61
C ALA A 953 56.65 -80.26 38.48
N CYS A 954 55.92 -80.83 37.53
CA CYS A 954 56.47 -81.59 36.40
C CYS A 954 56.08 -81.04 35.04
N GLY A 955 55.25 -80.00 34.96
CA GLY A 955 54.83 -79.39 33.69
C GLY A 955 54.20 -78.01 33.90
N GLY A 956 54.15 -77.22 32.83
CA GLY A 956 53.71 -75.82 32.87
C GLY A 956 54.88 -74.83 32.96
N LYS A 957 54.61 -73.58 33.37
CA LYS A 957 55.63 -72.54 33.61
C LYS A 957 55.97 -72.46 35.09
N ILE A 958 57.16 -72.92 35.47
CA ILE A 958 57.62 -72.96 36.86
C ILE A 958 58.71 -71.92 37.06
N ILE A 959 58.54 -71.06 38.06
CA ILE A 959 59.52 -70.07 38.48
C ILE A 959 60.36 -70.70 39.59
N ARG A 960 61.63 -70.93 39.28
CA ARG A 960 62.62 -71.56 40.16
C ARG A 960 63.76 -70.61 40.45
N SER A 961 64.67 -71.02 41.33
CA SER A 961 65.88 -70.24 41.60
C SER A 961 67.16 -71.09 41.69
N THR A 962 68.28 -70.47 41.36
CA THR A 962 69.61 -70.93 41.73
C THR A 962 70.09 -70.20 42.99
N GLU A 963 71.35 -70.36 43.40
CA GLU A 963 71.94 -69.55 44.47
C GLU A 963 71.87 -68.05 44.19
N THR A 964 71.94 -67.62 42.93
CA THR A 964 72.09 -66.19 42.55
C THR A 964 70.99 -65.64 41.65
N SER A 965 70.23 -66.50 40.96
CA SER A 965 69.29 -66.06 39.91
C SER A 965 67.93 -66.73 40.00
N THR A 966 66.87 -65.98 39.73
CA THR A 966 65.54 -66.53 39.41
C THR A 966 65.54 -66.95 37.94
N TYR A 967 64.90 -68.06 37.58
CA TYR A 967 64.72 -68.47 36.18
C TYR A 967 63.37 -69.16 35.96
N VAL A 968 62.89 -69.14 34.71
CA VAL A 968 61.67 -69.83 34.30
C VAL A 968 62.04 -71.17 33.69
N ASP A 969 61.42 -72.23 34.19
CA ASP A 969 61.53 -73.60 33.77
C ASP A 969 60.20 -74.01 33.14
N SER A 970 60.22 -74.55 31.92
CA SER A 970 59.00 -74.79 31.16
C SER A 970 59.02 -76.13 30.44
N GLY A 971 57.85 -76.75 30.30
CA GLY A 971 57.66 -78.01 29.59
C GLY A 971 57.51 -79.21 30.52
N GLU A 972 56.96 -80.30 29.99
CA GLU A 972 56.75 -81.54 30.74
C GLU A 972 58.08 -82.26 31.01
N LYS A 973 58.27 -82.68 32.25
CA LYS A 973 59.43 -83.44 32.75
C LYS A 973 58.99 -84.81 33.23
N GLU A 974 59.87 -85.78 33.07
CA GLU A 974 59.61 -87.11 33.59
C GLU A 974 59.56 -87.10 35.12
N CYS A 975 58.47 -87.63 35.67
CA CYS A 975 58.33 -87.87 37.11
C CYS A 975 59.28 -88.98 37.58
N CYS A 976 59.91 -88.77 38.73
CA CYS A 976 60.77 -89.74 39.38
C CYS A 976 59.97 -91.00 39.78
N GLN A 977 60.41 -92.17 39.30
CA GLN A 977 59.77 -93.46 39.58
C GLN A 977 60.32 -94.14 40.84
N GLY A 978 60.91 -93.37 41.77
CA GLY A 978 61.59 -93.91 42.96
C GLY A 978 60.67 -94.52 44.03
N CYS A 979 59.35 -94.33 43.90
CA CYS A 979 58.35 -94.89 44.82
C CYS A 979 58.12 -96.37 44.48
N ALA A 980 58.60 -97.29 45.34
CA ALA A 980 58.78 -98.71 45.02
C ALA A 980 57.55 -99.44 44.43
N HIS A 981 56.33 -99.07 44.83
CA HIS A 981 55.09 -99.77 44.42
C HIS A 981 54.06 -98.91 43.70
N THR A 982 54.37 -97.64 43.43
CA THR A 982 53.41 -96.67 42.90
C THR A 982 54.01 -96.01 41.67
N LYS A 983 53.42 -96.26 40.49
CA LYS A 983 53.80 -95.56 39.26
C LYS A 983 53.43 -94.08 39.41
N VAL A 984 54.36 -93.17 39.18
CA VAL A 984 54.09 -91.73 39.27
C VAL A 984 53.94 -91.16 37.87
N VAL A 985 52.90 -90.38 37.61
CA VAL A 985 52.61 -89.77 36.30
C VAL A 985 52.43 -88.27 36.45
N CYS A 986 52.95 -87.51 35.49
CA CYS A 986 52.75 -86.07 35.45
C CYS A 986 51.28 -85.81 35.10
N THR A 987 50.55 -85.24 36.06
CA THR A 987 49.10 -85.06 35.94
C THR A 987 48.77 -83.58 36.02
N GLY A 988 47.94 -83.12 35.10
CA GLY A 988 47.38 -81.77 35.10
C GLY A 988 46.61 -81.47 36.37
N LEU A 989 46.82 -80.28 36.95
CA LEU A 989 46.15 -79.88 38.18
C LEU A 989 44.70 -79.46 37.96
N MET A 990 44.29 -79.12 36.72
CA MET A 990 42.96 -78.57 36.43
C MET A 990 42.49 -78.93 35.01
N ASP A 991 41.24 -79.38 34.84
CA ASP A 991 40.62 -79.56 33.51
C ASP A 991 40.49 -78.22 32.75
N VAL A 992 41.50 -77.84 31.96
CA VAL A 992 41.49 -76.64 31.10
C VAL A 992 41.81 -76.97 29.63
N PRO A 993 41.29 -76.15 28.69
CA PRO A 993 41.34 -76.47 27.25
C PRO A 993 42.68 -76.20 26.55
N GLU A 994 43.67 -75.55 27.18
CA GLU A 994 45.01 -75.34 26.61
C GLU A 994 46.05 -76.25 27.28
N THR A 995 46.58 -77.22 26.52
CA THR A 995 47.43 -78.30 27.02
C THR A 995 48.89 -77.91 27.28
N ASP A 996 49.36 -76.82 26.67
CA ASP A 996 50.81 -76.53 26.60
C ASP A 996 51.30 -75.63 27.75
N ALA A 997 50.37 -75.05 28.51
CA ALA A 997 50.63 -74.16 29.65
C ALA A 997 49.96 -74.64 30.95
N GLU A 998 49.40 -75.85 30.95
CA GLU A 998 48.77 -76.41 32.14
C GLU A 998 49.82 -76.69 33.21
N LEU A 999 49.53 -76.26 34.45
CA LEU A 999 50.39 -76.55 35.59
C LEU A 999 50.19 -78.01 35.99
N MET A 1000 51.25 -78.80 35.99
CA MET A 1000 51.20 -80.24 36.22
C MET A 1000 52.05 -80.65 37.42
N ARG A 1001 51.60 -81.70 38.12
CA ARG A 1001 52.26 -82.25 39.30
C ARG A 1001 52.42 -83.75 39.17
N CYS A 1002 53.52 -84.29 39.69
CA CYS A 1002 53.73 -85.72 39.75
C CYS A 1002 52.79 -86.39 40.77
N GLU A 1003 51.88 -87.22 40.29
CA GLU A 1003 50.84 -87.90 41.08
C GLU A 1003 50.97 -89.43 40.96
N PRO A 1004 50.54 -90.20 41.98
CA PRO A 1004 50.31 -91.64 41.85
C PRO A 1004 49.34 -91.98 40.71
N ALA A 1005 49.73 -92.89 39.82
CA ALA A 1005 48.87 -93.40 38.75
C ALA A 1005 47.75 -94.27 39.34
N GLY A 1006 46.54 -93.72 39.44
CA GLY A 1006 45.35 -94.48 39.85
C GLY A 1006 44.97 -95.56 38.83
N VAL A 1007 44.68 -96.77 39.31
CA VAL A 1007 44.05 -97.83 38.51
C VAL A 1007 42.60 -97.41 38.22
N ASN A 1008 42.24 -97.25 36.95
CA ASN A 1008 40.89 -96.87 36.49
C ASN A 1008 39.76 -97.59 37.24
N GLY A 1009 38.83 -96.84 37.84
CA GLY A 1009 37.55 -97.36 38.32
C GLY A 1009 36.75 -96.37 39.16
N ALA A 1010 35.52 -96.09 38.75
CA ALA A 1010 34.56 -95.22 39.42
C ALA A 1010 34.32 -95.57 40.91
N TYR A 1011 33.98 -94.52 41.67
CA TYR A 1011 33.49 -94.45 43.06
C TYR A 1011 34.54 -94.43 44.19
N GLY A 1012 34.69 -93.23 44.79
CA GLY A 1012 35.40 -93.04 46.06
C GLY A 1012 35.25 -91.65 46.67
N ASN A 1013 34.10 -91.00 46.48
CA ASN A 1013 33.72 -89.74 47.12
C ASN A 1013 33.44 -89.99 48.61
N TYR A 1014 34.44 -89.96 49.50
CA TYR A 1014 34.26 -89.93 50.97
C TYR A 1014 35.46 -89.23 51.66
N TYR A 1015 35.44 -87.90 51.70
CA TYR A 1015 35.80 -87.18 52.92
C TYR A 1015 34.52 -86.59 53.48
N PHE A 1016 34.02 -87.17 54.57
CA PHE A 1016 32.82 -86.71 55.26
C PHE A 1016 33.10 -85.43 56.08
N PRO A 1017 32.06 -84.62 56.34
CA PRO A 1017 32.13 -83.26 56.87
C PRO A 1017 32.06 -83.24 58.40
N VAL A 1018 32.64 -82.20 59.01
CA VAL A 1018 32.29 -81.77 60.38
C VAL A 1018 31.75 -80.35 60.29
N SER A 1019 30.45 -80.23 60.46
CA SER A 1019 29.68 -79.01 60.65
C SER A 1019 29.43 -78.76 62.14
N LEU A 1020 29.33 -77.48 62.55
CA LEU A 1020 28.55 -76.87 63.65
C LEU A 1020 29.09 -75.42 63.81
N LEU A 1021 28.35 -74.29 63.84
CA LEU A 1021 26.93 -73.89 63.78
C LEU A 1021 26.92 -72.41 63.33
N ALA A 1022 26.08 -72.01 62.35
CA ALA A 1022 24.85 -71.21 62.51
C ALA A 1022 25.00 -69.97 63.44
N GLN A 1023 24.63 -68.74 63.05
CA GLN A 1023 23.27 -68.35 62.63
C GLN A 1023 23.21 -66.85 62.23
N VAL A 1024 22.15 -66.46 61.49
CA VAL A 1024 21.58 -65.09 61.28
C VAL A 1024 22.20 -64.29 60.10
N THR A 1025 21.53 -63.81 59.04
CA THR A 1025 20.11 -63.74 58.59
C THR A 1025 20.02 -63.33 57.10
N HIS A 1026 19.06 -63.91 56.37
CA HIS A 1026 18.10 -63.26 55.44
C HIS A 1026 18.49 -61.96 54.68
N ASN A 1027 18.57 -61.97 53.33
CA ASN A 1027 17.41 -61.82 52.41
C ASN A 1027 17.78 -61.75 50.91
N HIS A 1028 16.96 -62.45 50.12
CA HIS A 1028 16.60 -62.33 48.69
C HIS A 1028 17.50 -62.79 47.52
N ALA A 1029 16.89 -63.74 46.77
CA ALA A 1029 17.11 -64.21 45.39
C ALA A 1029 16.70 -63.15 44.35
N VAL A 1030 17.21 -63.11 43.12
CA VAL A 1030 17.00 -64.03 41.97
C VAL A 1030 18.18 -63.79 41.00
N ALA A 1031 19.10 -64.72 40.76
CA ALA A 1031 19.05 -65.91 39.89
C ALA A 1031 18.94 -65.62 38.37
N MET A 1032 20.07 -65.86 37.70
CA MET A 1032 20.23 -66.56 36.42
C MET A 1032 19.26 -66.29 35.27
N LEU A 1033 19.77 -65.63 34.23
CA LEU A 1033 19.50 -65.96 32.83
C LEU A 1033 20.51 -65.20 31.96
N LEU A 1034 21.29 -65.93 31.16
CA LEU A 1034 21.86 -65.57 29.85
C LEU A 1034 23.22 -66.24 29.65
N LEU A 1035 23.21 -67.53 29.29
CA LEU A 1035 24.28 -68.17 28.52
C LEU A 1035 23.70 -69.43 27.85
N SER A 1036 23.14 -69.27 26.65
CA SER A 1036 23.12 -70.31 25.60
C SER A 1036 22.24 -69.85 24.43
N GLY A 1037 22.78 -69.85 23.20
CA GLY A 1037 21.93 -69.86 22.01
C GLY A 1037 22.55 -69.27 20.76
N GLY A 1038 23.49 -69.99 20.16
CA GLY A 1038 23.83 -69.82 18.75
C GLY A 1038 23.66 -71.16 18.02
N ALA A 1039 22.78 -71.21 17.01
CA ALA A 1039 22.94 -72.09 15.84
C ALA A 1039 21.92 -71.76 14.74
N VAL A 1040 22.45 -71.77 13.51
CA VAL A 1040 21.91 -71.53 12.16
C VAL A 1040 20.75 -72.47 11.75
N ALA A 1041 19.78 -71.98 10.95
CA ALA A 1041 19.06 -72.79 9.96
C ALA A 1041 18.43 -71.98 8.79
N VAL A 1042 19.00 -72.24 7.60
CA VAL A 1042 18.49 -72.36 6.21
C VAL A 1042 17.05 -71.92 5.83
N ALA A 1043 17.01 -71.29 4.64
CA ALA A 1043 15.89 -70.80 3.83
C ALA A 1043 14.77 -71.80 3.46
N THR A 1044 13.57 -71.27 3.21
CA THR A 1044 12.76 -71.58 2.00
C THR A 1044 11.66 -70.52 1.79
N THR A 1045 11.51 -70.14 0.53
CA THR A 1045 10.54 -69.24 -0.09
C THR A 1045 9.11 -69.80 -0.13
N LEU A 1046 8.09 -68.95 0.03
CA LEU A 1046 6.86 -69.01 -0.78
C LEU A 1046 6.13 -67.67 -0.84
N VAL A 1047 5.57 -67.43 -2.02
CA VAL A 1047 5.13 -66.19 -2.65
C VAL A 1047 3.61 -66.07 -2.60
N ALA A 1048 3.07 -64.87 -2.28
CA ALA A 1048 1.94 -64.21 -2.95
C ALA A 1048 1.75 -62.80 -2.34
N LEU A 1049 2.13 -61.67 -2.98
CA LEU A 1049 1.45 -60.93 -4.06
C LEU A 1049 -0.06 -60.74 -3.77
N ARG A 1050 -0.69 -59.55 -3.80
CA ARG A 1050 -0.32 -58.21 -4.31
C ARG A 1050 -1.52 -57.27 -4.04
N ARG A 1051 -1.32 -56.05 -3.53
CA ARG A 1051 -1.88 -54.82 -4.15
C ARG A 1051 -1.21 -53.54 -3.61
N ARG A 1052 -0.69 -52.80 -4.60
CA ARG A 1052 -0.01 -51.49 -4.63
C ARG A 1052 -0.85 -50.37 -3.96
N ARG A 1053 -0.29 -49.24 -3.50
CA ARG A 1053 0.48 -48.22 -4.25
C ARG A 1053 1.15 -47.20 -3.29
N THR A 1054 2.41 -46.84 -3.59
CA THR A 1054 3.06 -45.48 -3.61
C THR A 1054 2.66 -44.39 -2.60
N ALA A 1055 3.48 -43.48 -2.09
CA ALA A 1055 4.93 -43.20 -2.08
C ALA A 1055 5.10 -41.88 -1.29
N ILE A 1056 6.29 -41.64 -0.73
CA ILE A 1056 6.96 -40.32 -0.51
C ILE A 1056 6.59 -39.49 0.75
N SER A 1057 7.66 -39.33 1.55
CA SER A 1057 8.16 -38.24 2.42
C SER A 1057 7.28 -37.23 3.15
N SER A 1058 7.83 -36.92 4.33
CA SER A 1058 7.91 -35.62 5.03
C SER A 1058 7.05 -35.55 6.31
N ALA A 1059 7.74 -35.63 7.45
CA ALA A 1059 7.21 -35.28 8.75
C ALA A 1059 7.98 -34.04 9.23
N GLN A 1060 7.30 -32.89 9.16
CA GLN A 1060 7.50 -31.78 10.09
C GLN A 1060 6.72 -32.11 11.36
N PHE A 1061 7.34 -31.95 12.52
CA PHE A 1061 6.60 -31.78 13.77
C PHE A 1061 7.16 -30.57 14.49
N ASP A 1062 6.28 -29.59 14.65
CA ASP A 1062 6.45 -28.48 15.58
C ASP A 1062 6.10 -28.93 17.00
N TYR A 1063 6.83 -28.28 17.89
CA TYR A 1063 6.78 -28.19 19.34
C TYR A 1063 5.41 -28.33 20.01
N ASP A 1064 5.39 -29.03 21.16
CA ASP A 1064 4.67 -28.51 22.31
C ASP A 1064 5.33 -28.89 23.65
N ALA A 1065 5.24 -27.92 24.57
CA ALA A 1065 5.98 -27.76 25.81
C ALA A 1065 5.57 -28.69 26.97
N TYR A 1066 6.49 -29.00 27.88
CA TYR A 1066 6.18 -29.33 29.28
C TYR A 1066 7.34 -28.98 30.24
N LEU A 1067 6.98 -28.31 31.33
CA LEU A 1067 7.70 -28.08 32.60
C LEU A 1067 6.61 -28.06 33.70
N PRO A 1068 6.88 -28.25 35.00
CA PRO A 1068 7.82 -29.14 35.70
C PRO A 1068 7.10 -30.04 36.74
N LEU A 1069 7.89 -30.83 37.47
CA LEU A 1069 7.50 -31.70 38.57
C LEU A 1069 6.75 -31.01 39.74
N LEU A 1070 5.61 -31.62 40.12
CA LEU A 1070 5.04 -31.74 41.48
C LEU A 1070 5.16 -30.54 42.45
N SER A 1071 4.21 -29.61 42.38
CA SER A 1071 3.31 -29.16 43.46
C SER A 1071 2.44 -28.00 43.01
#